data_AF-A0A1H0KBA2-F1
#
_entry.id   AF-A0A1H0KBA2-F1
#
_cell.length_a   1.000
_cell.length_b   1.000
_cell.length_c   1.000
_cell.angle_alpha   90.00
_cell.angle_beta   90.00
_cell.angle_gamma   90.00
#
_symmetry.space_group_name_H-M   'P 1'
#
loop_
_entity.id
_entity.type
_entity.pdbx_description
1 polymer ?
#
loop_
_entity_poly.entity_id
_entity_poly.type
_entity_poly.pdbx_seq_one_letter_code
_entity_poly.pdbx_strand_id
1 'polypeptide(L)'
;MHVKSSSRRPGTQPGAQPHARPHRTTPRPRNRAARALLTACLAGATLLGGTLGLAGTAHANTTNTVTTANPAGPAATPSTTATATADPATPARTSPRPHPLSTAFDNTAITDNAAPTAGDFDGVGNTLSAQDLAAAGWGPGAHITLDDTRFTWPDVAPGQPDNVISDGQTIALTGSGTALGFLVTGTHGATSGTGTITYTDGSRQSFTLGGQDWISGPTDTMAVALPHWNTPSGTVAAPPKLYAVSVPITAGRHLASVTLPQISDPAAPEAPALHVFAVGVRPSAPQWAGTWAAAADDSLVNGPWTNRTLRMVEHTSIGGSQIRIRLDNAFAPSPVTVAHATIAVRGQGSAAAATPRTLTFGGARQTTIPAGGQAVSDSVAFHVPADSDLLVSLFLPGPVHLASMHSLGMQDNYSSADQAGDRTQDVADFPVNNTFGFWTLLSGIDVRPAHRQGTVVAFGDSITDGYNSTYNGNDRWPNDLARRLLAQGGGKPVPGVIDEGISGNRVVTDRFTGVAGTGTAGISALARLDRDLLAQPNVRTVVLLEGINDIDGNTPADQVIAGLTQIAQRAHAAGIRVVAATLTPFEHCSDYTPARETQREAVNSFIRDNGGVFDSVVDFDKVTQDPADPLEFLPAYDSGDHLHPGPAGYQAMADAIDLATL
;
A
#
# COMPACT_ATOMS: atom_id res chain seq x y z
N MET A 1 74.17 7.30 40.14
CA MET A 1 75.60 7.60 40.34
C MET A 1 76.42 6.77 39.38
N HIS A 2 77.47 7.36 38.80
CA HIS A 2 78.51 6.76 37.94
C HIS A 2 78.05 6.04 36.63
N VAL A 3 78.68 6.10 35.45
CA VAL A 3 79.82 6.80 34.80
C VAL A 3 80.52 5.75 33.91
N LYS A 4 80.45 5.93 32.57
CA LYS A 4 81.53 5.83 31.53
C LYS A 4 82.39 4.54 31.43
N SER A 5 83.01 4.16 30.30
CA SER A 5 82.96 4.64 28.89
C SER A 5 83.79 3.77 27.92
N SER A 6 83.31 3.65 26.67
CA SER A 6 84.05 3.68 25.37
C SER A 6 85.33 2.85 25.12
N SER A 7 85.35 2.11 24.00
CA SER A 7 86.02 2.47 22.71
C SER A 7 86.00 1.26 21.73
N ARG A 8 86.31 1.28 20.42
CA ARG A 8 86.78 2.28 19.43
C ARG A 8 85.96 2.17 18.11
N ARG A 9 86.28 3.02 17.10
CA ARG A 9 86.10 2.78 15.64
C ARG A 9 87.46 3.04 14.94
N PRO A 10 87.67 2.71 13.64
CA PRO A 10 87.43 3.72 12.58
C PRO A 10 87.02 3.18 11.18
N GLY A 11 86.40 4.04 10.36
CA GLY A 11 86.27 3.92 8.88
C GLY A 11 85.29 2.85 8.32
N THR A 12 84.58 3.03 7.21
CA THR A 12 84.41 4.16 6.26
C THR A 12 82.99 4.13 5.64
N GLN A 13 82.52 5.27 5.12
CA GLN A 13 81.30 5.46 4.29
C GLN A 13 81.74 6.05 2.92
N PRO A 14 80.89 6.21 1.85
CA PRO A 14 79.42 6.38 1.85
C PRO A 14 78.64 5.60 0.75
N GLY A 15 77.30 5.69 0.76
CA GLY A 15 76.43 5.19 -0.33
C GLY A 15 74.93 5.17 0.03
N ALA A 16 74.08 5.81 -0.77
CA ALA A 16 72.70 6.18 -0.45
C ALA A 16 71.63 5.06 -0.37
N GLN A 17 70.60 5.36 0.44
CA GLN A 17 69.17 4.95 0.51
C GLN A 17 68.51 4.13 -0.63
N PRO A 18 67.29 3.55 -0.42
CA PRO A 18 66.77 2.90 0.80
C PRO A 18 66.04 1.55 0.51
N HIS A 19 65.65 0.82 1.56
CA HIS A 19 64.98 -0.49 1.43
C HIS A 19 63.56 -0.42 0.87
N ALA A 20 63.30 -1.17 -0.21
CA ALA A 20 61.95 -1.54 -0.62
C ALA A 20 61.42 -2.72 0.21
N ARG A 21 60.25 -2.55 0.85
CA ARG A 21 59.45 -3.66 1.39
C ARG A 21 58.36 -4.04 0.37
N PRO A 22 58.13 -5.33 0.07
CA PRO A 22 57.01 -5.74 -0.76
C PRO A 22 55.70 -5.75 0.03
N HIS A 23 54.85 -4.74 -0.18
CA HIS A 23 53.45 -4.82 0.23
C HIS A 23 52.68 -5.72 -0.75
N ARG A 24 52.24 -6.90 -0.28
CA ARG A 24 51.18 -7.66 -0.96
C ARG A 24 49.82 -7.09 -0.54
N THR A 25 49.28 -6.18 -1.35
CA THR A 25 47.87 -5.76 -1.29
C THR A 25 47.12 -6.38 -2.46
N THR A 26 46.34 -7.42 -2.18
CA THR A 26 45.35 -7.97 -3.13
C THR A 26 44.06 -7.13 -3.06
N PRO A 27 43.65 -6.40 -4.11
CA PRO A 27 42.42 -5.63 -4.09
C PRO A 27 41.19 -6.54 -4.23
N ARG A 28 40.15 -6.27 -3.43
CA ARG A 28 38.79 -6.80 -3.69
C ARG A 28 38.21 -6.11 -4.94
N PRO A 29 37.45 -6.81 -5.80
CA PRO A 29 36.78 -6.17 -6.93
C PRO A 29 35.65 -5.26 -6.44
N ARG A 30 35.60 -4.04 -6.96
CA ARG A 30 34.43 -3.15 -6.85
C ARG A 30 33.56 -3.35 -8.09
N ASN A 31 32.34 -3.87 -7.93
CA ASN A 31 31.37 -3.89 -9.02
C ASN A 31 30.91 -2.45 -9.30
N ARG A 32 31.36 -1.89 -10.43
CA ARG A 32 30.76 -0.70 -11.06
C ARG A 32 30.09 -1.17 -12.35
N ALA A 33 28.75 -1.12 -12.40
CA ALA A 33 28.00 -1.29 -13.64
C ALA A 33 26.57 -0.72 -13.49
N ALA A 34 26.40 0.58 -13.79
CA ALA A 34 25.13 1.20 -14.22
C ALA A 34 25.30 2.72 -14.42
N ARG A 35 25.80 3.17 -15.58
CA ARG A 35 25.44 4.49 -16.14
C ARG A 35 25.79 4.56 -17.64
N ALA A 36 24.92 5.23 -18.38
CA ALA A 36 25.01 5.64 -19.78
C ALA A 36 25.00 4.55 -20.88
N LEU A 37 23.87 4.49 -21.60
CA LEU A 37 23.87 4.58 -23.07
C LEU A 37 22.47 5.02 -23.58
N LEU A 38 22.32 6.34 -23.77
CA LEU A 38 21.33 6.91 -24.67
C LEU A 38 21.96 7.00 -26.08
N THR A 39 21.19 6.79 -27.16
CA THR A 39 21.09 7.68 -28.35
C THR A 39 20.47 6.94 -29.57
N ALA A 40 19.41 7.55 -30.13
CA ALA A 40 18.88 7.45 -31.49
C ALA A 40 18.43 6.10 -32.10
N CYS A 41 17.16 6.08 -32.55
CA CYS A 41 16.90 6.17 -33.99
C CYS A 41 15.48 6.69 -34.28
N LEU A 42 15.35 7.65 -35.20
CA LEU A 42 14.08 8.20 -35.70
C LEU A 42 14.02 7.94 -37.21
N ALA A 43 12.98 7.26 -37.72
CA ALA A 43 12.42 7.46 -39.08
C ALA A 43 11.32 6.45 -39.45
N GLY A 44 10.18 6.98 -39.92
CA GLY A 44 9.48 6.45 -41.10
C GLY A 44 8.50 5.29 -40.92
N ALA A 45 7.21 5.61 -40.73
CA ALA A 45 6.10 4.75 -41.16
C ALA A 45 4.99 5.60 -41.80
N THR A 46 4.42 5.11 -42.89
CA THR A 46 3.66 5.89 -43.87
C THR A 46 2.15 5.88 -43.58
N LEU A 47 1.47 7.02 -43.80
CA LEU A 47 0.00 7.08 -43.83
C LEU A 47 -0.58 6.27 -44.99
N LEU A 48 -1.51 5.37 -44.69
CA LEU A 48 -2.47 4.79 -45.65
C LEU A 48 -3.87 4.96 -45.06
N GLY A 49 -4.73 5.68 -45.78
CA GLY A 49 -6.09 6.00 -45.32
C GLY A 49 -7.07 4.85 -45.51
N GLY A 50 -8.01 4.73 -44.58
CA GLY A 50 -9.17 3.82 -44.66
C GLY A 50 -10.45 4.55 -44.26
N THR A 51 -11.42 4.60 -45.16
CA THR A 51 -12.73 5.23 -44.95
C THR A 51 -13.64 4.36 -44.08
N LEU A 52 -14.16 4.90 -42.97
CA LEU A 52 -15.28 4.31 -42.24
C LEU A 52 -16.62 4.81 -42.81
N GLY A 53 -17.47 3.87 -43.21
CA GLY A 53 -18.86 4.15 -43.59
C GLY A 53 -19.80 4.07 -42.39
N LEU A 54 -20.60 5.10 -42.17
CA LEU A 54 -21.69 5.08 -41.19
C LEU A 54 -22.94 4.44 -41.80
N ALA A 55 -23.40 3.35 -41.20
CA ALA A 55 -24.75 2.81 -41.40
C ALA A 55 -25.60 3.18 -40.17
N GLY A 56 -26.59 4.04 -40.36
CA GLY A 56 -27.50 4.44 -39.29
C GLY A 56 -28.80 3.64 -39.31
N THR A 57 -29.39 3.40 -38.14
CA THR A 57 -30.80 3.10 -37.96
C THR A 57 -31.37 4.00 -36.86
N ALA A 58 -32.53 4.61 -37.13
CA ALA A 58 -33.24 5.46 -36.18
C ALA A 58 -34.31 4.66 -35.42
N HIS A 59 -34.86 5.21 -34.32
CA HIS A 59 -36.30 5.51 -34.18
C HIS A 59 -36.64 6.38 -32.94
N ALA A 60 -37.29 7.52 -33.22
CA ALA A 60 -38.34 8.20 -32.44
C ALA A 60 -38.16 8.62 -30.95
N ASN A 61 -37.66 9.84 -30.76
CA ASN A 61 -38.11 10.92 -29.84
C ASN A 61 -39.14 10.66 -28.72
N THR A 62 -38.83 11.24 -27.54
CA THR A 62 -39.71 12.26 -26.93
C THR A 62 -38.88 13.50 -26.57
N THR A 63 -39.37 14.69 -26.91
CA THR A 63 -38.58 15.94 -26.88
C THR A 63 -38.71 16.70 -25.56
N ASN A 64 -37.60 17.20 -25.02
CA ASN A 64 -37.59 18.45 -24.26
C ASN A 64 -36.29 19.22 -24.59
N THR A 65 -36.45 20.41 -25.16
CA THR A 65 -35.35 21.25 -25.66
C THR A 65 -34.75 22.12 -24.56
N VAL A 66 -33.42 22.04 -24.39
CA VAL A 66 -32.59 23.13 -23.88
C VAL A 66 -31.38 23.29 -24.80
N THR A 67 -31.34 24.42 -25.52
CA THR A 67 -30.14 24.98 -26.16
C THR A 67 -29.42 25.86 -25.11
N THR A 68 -28.09 25.97 -25.04
CA THR A 68 -27.07 26.04 -26.09
C THR A 68 -25.67 25.54 -25.66
N ALA A 69 -24.79 25.38 -26.67
CA ALA A 69 -23.32 25.48 -26.62
C ALA A 69 -22.49 24.30 -26.06
N ASN A 70 -21.72 23.71 -26.98
CA ASN A 70 -20.52 22.89 -26.75
C ASN A 70 -19.38 23.59 -27.55
N PRO A 71 -18.10 23.47 -27.14
CA PRO A 71 -17.29 22.44 -27.78
C PRO A 71 -16.26 21.73 -26.89
N ALA A 72 -16.11 20.42 -27.16
CA ALA A 72 -14.91 19.59 -26.99
C ALA A 72 -14.32 19.46 -25.57
N GLY A 73 -14.75 18.40 -24.85
CA GLY A 73 -13.97 17.75 -23.80
C GLY A 73 -13.47 16.36 -24.25
N PRO A 74 -12.35 15.84 -23.71
CA PRO A 74 -11.89 14.48 -23.96
C PRO A 74 -12.74 13.44 -23.23
N ALA A 75 -12.62 12.16 -23.64
CA ALA A 75 -13.45 11.06 -23.13
C ALA A 75 -13.20 10.76 -21.65
N ALA A 76 -14.26 10.48 -20.90
CA ALA A 76 -14.18 10.12 -19.50
C ALA A 76 -13.82 8.63 -19.33
N THR A 77 -12.75 8.35 -18.59
CA THR A 77 -12.53 7.06 -17.93
C THR A 77 -13.44 6.98 -16.69
N PRO A 78 -14.08 5.82 -16.41
CA PRO A 78 -14.92 5.68 -15.22
C PRO A 78 -14.07 5.62 -13.95
N SER A 79 -14.07 6.70 -13.17
CA SER A 79 -13.44 6.75 -11.84
C SER A 79 -14.40 6.22 -10.76
N THR A 80 -13.88 5.39 -9.86
CA THR A 80 -14.61 4.82 -8.71
C THR A 80 -14.71 5.83 -7.57
N THR A 81 -15.68 6.75 -7.67
CA THR A 81 -16.03 7.69 -6.59
C THR A 81 -17.38 7.32 -5.97
N ALA A 82 -17.39 7.06 -4.66
CA ALA A 82 -18.62 6.90 -3.89
C ALA A 82 -18.96 8.22 -3.17
N THR A 83 -20.11 8.80 -3.51
CA THR A 83 -20.65 9.98 -2.82
C THR A 83 -21.96 9.58 -2.12
N ALA A 84 -22.09 9.89 -0.83
CA ALA A 84 -23.27 9.54 -0.05
C ALA A 84 -24.24 10.72 0.07
N THR A 85 -25.49 10.53 -0.38
CA THR A 85 -26.62 11.43 -0.15
C THR A 85 -27.73 10.70 0.61
N ALA A 86 -28.43 11.43 1.49
CA ALA A 86 -29.52 10.89 2.30
C ALA A 86 -30.89 11.31 1.73
N ASP A 87 -31.61 10.35 1.15
CA ASP A 87 -32.96 10.56 0.61
C ASP A 87 -34.07 10.29 1.65
N PRO A 88 -35.22 10.99 1.54
CA PRO A 88 -36.38 10.77 2.41
C PRO A 88 -37.13 9.47 2.07
N ALA A 89 -37.77 8.87 3.09
CA ALA A 89 -38.29 7.50 3.02
C ALA A 89 -39.59 7.33 2.20
N THR A 90 -39.56 6.38 1.26
CA THR A 90 -40.72 5.88 0.49
C THR A 90 -41.36 4.67 1.18
N PRO A 91 -42.70 4.46 1.13
CA PRO A 91 -43.37 3.36 1.84
C PRO A 91 -42.90 1.96 1.43
N ALA A 92 -42.84 1.05 2.41
CA ALA A 92 -42.23 -0.26 2.25
C ALA A 92 -43.06 -1.23 1.38
N ARG A 93 -42.54 -1.56 0.18
CA ARG A 93 -42.73 -2.89 -0.40
C ARG A 93 -42.11 -3.89 0.57
N THR A 94 -42.76 -5.02 0.83
CA THR A 94 -42.22 -6.05 1.76
C THR A 94 -40.89 -6.59 1.22
N SER A 95 -39.77 -6.08 1.74
CA SER A 95 -38.44 -6.59 1.42
C SER A 95 -38.37 -8.08 1.77
N PRO A 96 -37.70 -8.91 0.95
CA PRO A 96 -37.31 -10.26 1.36
C PRO A 96 -36.61 -10.23 2.71
N ARG A 97 -36.76 -11.28 3.52
CA ARG A 97 -35.96 -11.38 4.75
C ARG A 97 -34.48 -11.46 4.36
N PRO A 98 -33.57 -10.80 5.08
CA PRO A 98 -32.14 -10.97 4.83
C PRO A 98 -31.72 -12.43 5.08
N HIS A 99 -30.90 -12.97 4.20
CA HIS A 99 -30.36 -14.34 4.30
C HIS A 99 -28.81 -14.33 4.18
N PRO A 100 -28.08 -15.32 4.71
CA PRO A 100 -26.61 -15.40 4.54
C PRO A 100 -26.20 -15.43 3.07
N LEU A 101 -25.05 -14.85 2.72
CA LEU A 101 -24.59 -14.74 1.33
C LEU A 101 -24.57 -16.10 0.59
N SER A 102 -24.12 -17.16 1.27
CA SER A 102 -24.06 -18.51 0.71
C SER A 102 -25.41 -19.14 0.37
N THR A 103 -26.51 -18.60 0.90
CA THR A 103 -27.88 -19.04 0.52
C THR A 103 -28.44 -18.26 -0.67
N ALA A 104 -27.72 -17.25 -1.14
CA ALA A 104 -28.03 -16.46 -2.33
C ALA A 104 -27.11 -16.78 -3.51
N PHE A 105 -26.18 -17.74 -3.38
CA PHE A 105 -25.34 -18.18 -4.50
C PHE A 105 -26.22 -18.77 -5.61
N ASP A 106 -26.15 -18.15 -6.79
CA ASP A 106 -26.98 -18.42 -7.96
C ASP A 106 -26.14 -18.78 -9.21
N ASN A 107 -24.81 -18.68 -9.11
CA ASN A 107 -23.89 -18.93 -10.21
C ASN A 107 -22.67 -19.78 -9.79
N THR A 108 -22.17 -20.60 -10.72
CA THR A 108 -21.02 -21.50 -10.51
C THR A 108 -19.80 -20.94 -11.26
N ALA A 109 -18.98 -20.14 -10.58
CA ALA A 109 -17.78 -19.55 -11.15
C ALA A 109 -16.56 -20.48 -11.09
N ILE A 110 -16.50 -21.45 -10.19
CA ILE A 110 -15.29 -22.23 -9.88
C ILE A 110 -15.46 -23.69 -10.29
N THR A 111 -14.51 -24.24 -11.08
CA THR A 111 -14.52 -25.66 -11.49
C THR A 111 -13.18 -26.35 -11.27
N ASP A 112 -13.22 -27.67 -11.17
CA ASP A 112 -12.04 -28.51 -11.29
C ASP A 112 -11.56 -28.48 -12.76
N ASN A 113 -10.27 -28.28 -12.99
CA ASN A 113 -9.68 -28.26 -14.34
C ASN A 113 -9.90 -29.59 -15.11
N ALA A 114 -10.23 -30.69 -14.44
CA ALA A 114 -10.62 -31.96 -15.05
C ALA A 114 -12.12 -32.09 -15.36
N ALA A 115 -12.96 -31.16 -14.91
CA ALA A 115 -14.41 -31.12 -15.11
C ALA A 115 -14.94 -29.69 -15.36
N PRO A 116 -14.39 -28.94 -16.35
CA PRO A 116 -14.69 -27.51 -16.53
C PRO A 116 -16.14 -27.24 -16.96
N THR A 117 -16.83 -28.21 -17.58
CA THR A 117 -18.23 -28.08 -18.02
C THR A 117 -19.25 -28.19 -16.87
N ALA A 118 -18.80 -28.19 -15.61
CA ALA A 118 -19.66 -28.22 -14.42
C ALA A 118 -20.08 -26.83 -13.93
N GLY A 119 -19.56 -25.76 -14.55
CA GLY A 119 -19.86 -24.38 -14.21
C GLY A 119 -19.88 -23.46 -15.43
N ASP A 120 -20.30 -22.23 -15.19
CA ASP A 120 -20.36 -21.16 -16.16
C ASP A 120 -20.27 -19.83 -15.40
N PHE A 121 -19.15 -19.14 -15.52
CA PHE A 121 -18.89 -17.90 -14.80
C PHE A 121 -19.39 -16.69 -15.57
N ASP A 122 -19.21 -16.70 -16.88
CA ASP A 122 -19.42 -15.57 -17.78
C ASP A 122 -20.54 -15.80 -18.81
N GLY A 123 -21.30 -16.89 -18.69
CA GLY A 123 -22.41 -17.21 -19.59
C GLY A 123 -22.00 -17.84 -20.93
N VAL A 124 -20.71 -18.20 -21.10
CA VAL A 124 -20.21 -18.94 -22.27
C VAL A 124 -19.43 -20.22 -21.90
N GLY A 125 -19.50 -20.63 -20.63
CA GLY A 125 -18.92 -21.86 -20.09
C GLY A 125 -17.49 -21.73 -19.54
N ASN A 126 -17.00 -20.51 -19.34
CA ASN A 126 -15.66 -20.28 -18.79
C ASN A 126 -15.72 -20.21 -17.26
N THR A 127 -14.67 -20.60 -16.53
CA THR A 127 -14.66 -20.63 -15.06
C THR A 127 -13.28 -20.42 -14.45
N LEU A 128 -13.22 -20.05 -13.17
CA LEU A 128 -12.01 -19.97 -12.37
C LEU A 128 -11.47 -21.39 -12.05
N SER A 129 -10.15 -21.53 -12.10
CA SER A 129 -9.41 -22.77 -11.79
C SER A 129 -9.39 -23.02 -10.27
N ALA A 130 -10.09 -24.06 -9.81
CA ALA A 130 -10.11 -24.45 -8.39
C ALA A 130 -8.71 -24.82 -7.87
N GLN A 131 -7.88 -25.44 -8.72
CA GLN A 131 -6.51 -25.79 -8.39
C GLN A 131 -5.62 -24.55 -8.21
N ASP A 132 -5.78 -23.53 -9.05
CA ASP A 132 -4.98 -22.29 -8.94
C ASP A 132 -5.43 -21.46 -7.72
N LEU A 133 -6.74 -21.39 -7.43
CA LEU A 133 -7.26 -20.80 -6.20
C LEU A 133 -6.70 -21.50 -4.95
N ALA A 134 -6.70 -22.84 -4.92
CA ALA A 134 -6.12 -23.61 -3.82
C ALA A 134 -4.60 -23.36 -3.68
N ALA A 135 -3.86 -23.28 -4.79
CA ALA A 135 -2.43 -22.95 -4.80
C ALA A 135 -2.14 -21.52 -4.31
N ALA A 136 -3.04 -20.57 -4.59
CA ALA A 136 -3.00 -19.20 -4.09
C ALA A 136 -3.39 -19.07 -2.60
N GLY A 137 -3.90 -20.13 -1.96
CA GLY A 137 -4.41 -20.11 -0.58
C GLY A 137 -5.88 -19.69 -0.44
N TRP A 138 -6.61 -19.63 -1.55
CA TRP A 138 -8.03 -19.24 -1.67
C TRP A 138 -8.93 -20.47 -1.90
N GLY A 139 -8.66 -21.57 -1.19
CA GLY A 139 -9.47 -22.80 -1.29
C GLY A 139 -10.85 -22.68 -0.59
N PRO A 140 -11.74 -23.67 -0.74
CA PRO A 140 -13.06 -23.67 -0.10
C PRO A 140 -12.99 -23.41 1.40
N GLY A 141 -13.82 -22.48 1.89
CA GLY A 141 -13.87 -22.08 3.30
C GLY A 141 -12.63 -21.33 3.83
N ALA A 142 -11.67 -20.97 2.97
CA ALA A 142 -10.47 -20.25 3.39
C ALA A 142 -10.79 -18.89 4.02
N HIS A 143 -10.03 -18.51 5.05
CA HIS A 143 -10.08 -17.17 5.61
C HIS A 143 -9.00 -16.30 4.99
N ILE A 144 -9.42 -15.22 4.35
CA ILE A 144 -8.56 -14.26 3.67
C ILE A 144 -8.75 -12.92 4.37
N THR A 145 -7.67 -12.23 4.73
CA THR A 145 -7.73 -10.84 5.20
C THR A 145 -7.16 -9.94 4.14
N LEU A 146 -7.90 -8.90 3.75
CA LEU A 146 -7.50 -7.84 2.82
C LEU A 146 -8.06 -6.52 3.37
N ASP A 147 -7.24 -5.47 3.41
CA ASP A 147 -7.58 -4.17 3.99
C ASP A 147 -8.21 -4.26 5.39
N ASP A 148 -7.58 -5.04 6.30
CA ASP A 148 -8.07 -5.44 7.64
C ASP A 148 -9.47 -6.10 7.67
N THR A 149 -10.09 -6.34 6.51
CA THR A 149 -11.38 -7.03 6.39
C THR A 149 -11.13 -8.53 6.26
N ARG A 150 -11.69 -9.31 7.20
CA ARG A 150 -11.66 -10.77 7.12
C ARG A 150 -12.85 -11.30 6.34
N PHE A 151 -12.55 -12.02 5.27
CA PHE A 151 -13.48 -12.76 4.44
C PHE A 151 -13.50 -14.25 4.82
N THR A 152 -14.56 -14.93 4.39
CA THR A 152 -14.59 -16.39 4.30
C THR A 152 -14.92 -16.70 2.85
N TRP A 153 -14.02 -17.37 2.15
CA TRP A 153 -14.20 -17.81 0.78
C TRP A 153 -15.34 -18.84 0.72
N PRO A 154 -16.12 -18.93 -0.39
CA PRO A 154 -17.18 -19.92 -0.55
C PRO A 154 -16.76 -21.33 -0.12
N ASP A 155 -17.50 -21.91 0.84
CA ASP A 155 -17.26 -23.27 1.35
C ASP A 155 -18.13 -24.28 0.61
N VAL A 156 -17.87 -24.41 -0.68
CA VAL A 156 -18.57 -25.32 -1.60
C VAL A 156 -17.55 -26.09 -2.46
N ALA A 157 -17.95 -27.28 -2.93
CA ALA A 157 -17.13 -28.03 -3.86
C ALA A 157 -17.14 -27.37 -5.25
N PRO A 158 -16.04 -27.41 -6.03
CA PRO A 158 -16.02 -26.92 -7.41
C PRO A 158 -17.12 -27.54 -8.27
N GLY A 159 -17.73 -26.76 -9.15
CA GLY A 159 -18.91 -27.16 -9.93
C GLY A 159 -20.23 -27.08 -9.15
N GLN A 160 -20.28 -26.30 -8.06
CA GLN A 160 -21.51 -25.92 -7.33
C GLN A 160 -21.61 -24.39 -7.23
N PRO A 161 -22.80 -23.80 -7.08
CA PRO A 161 -22.95 -22.36 -6.96
C PRO A 161 -22.10 -21.78 -5.83
N ASP A 162 -21.23 -20.84 -6.16
CA ASP A 162 -20.17 -20.31 -5.31
C ASP A 162 -20.13 -18.78 -5.25
N ASN A 163 -20.86 -18.09 -6.12
CA ASN A 163 -20.99 -16.64 -6.13
C ASN A 163 -22.44 -16.18 -6.32
N VAL A 164 -22.71 -14.92 -5.99
CA VAL A 164 -23.96 -14.21 -6.33
C VAL A 164 -23.72 -13.34 -7.56
N ILE A 165 -24.64 -13.33 -8.54
CA ILE A 165 -24.72 -12.29 -9.59
C ILE A 165 -25.58 -11.14 -9.08
N SER A 166 -25.05 -9.92 -9.03
CA SER A 166 -25.69 -8.77 -8.34
C SER A 166 -26.98 -8.25 -9.03
N ASP A 167 -28.13 -8.70 -8.54
CA ASP A 167 -29.50 -8.32 -8.99
C ASP A 167 -30.40 -7.87 -7.81
N GLY A 168 -29.83 -7.11 -6.86
CA GLY A 168 -30.60 -6.56 -5.74
C GLY A 168 -30.89 -7.53 -4.58
N GLN A 169 -30.16 -8.65 -4.46
CA GLN A 169 -30.26 -9.58 -3.33
C GLN A 169 -30.01 -8.84 -2.00
N THR A 170 -30.75 -9.20 -0.94
CA THR A 170 -30.58 -8.61 0.40
C THR A 170 -29.94 -9.62 1.34
N ILE A 171 -28.69 -9.36 1.67
CA ILE A 171 -27.80 -10.24 2.43
C ILE A 171 -27.83 -9.86 3.92
N ALA A 172 -27.97 -10.86 4.78
CA ALA A 172 -27.85 -10.70 6.23
C ALA A 172 -26.37 -10.49 6.59
N LEU A 173 -26.06 -9.32 7.13
CA LEU A 173 -24.73 -8.97 7.62
C LEU A 173 -24.88 -8.12 8.88
N THR A 174 -24.32 -8.58 9.99
CA THR A 174 -24.45 -7.95 11.30
C THR A 174 -23.08 -7.62 11.87
N GLY A 175 -23.03 -6.59 12.72
CA GLY A 175 -21.79 -6.08 13.32
C GLY A 175 -21.68 -4.57 13.24
N SER A 176 -20.51 -4.05 13.52
CA SER A 176 -20.16 -2.63 13.46
C SER A 176 -18.65 -2.51 13.21
N GLY A 177 -18.24 -1.47 12.50
CA GLY A 177 -16.89 -1.36 11.95
C GLY A 177 -16.65 0.00 11.30
N THR A 178 -15.69 0.07 10.39
CA THR A 178 -15.35 1.28 9.61
C THR A 178 -15.77 1.17 8.14
N ALA A 179 -15.78 -0.04 7.58
CA ALA A 179 -16.19 -0.32 6.20
C ALA A 179 -16.85 -1.71 6.08
N LEU A 180 -17.56 -1.92 4.97
CA LEU A 180 -17.78 -3.24 4.39
C LEU A 180 -16.67 -3.50 3.38
N GLY A 181 -16.11 -4.70 3.35
CA GLY A 181 -15.31 -5.17 2.22
C GLY A 181 -16.12 -6.18 1.42
N PHE A 182 -15.92 -6.22 0.10
CA PHE A 182 -16.50 -7.20 -0.82
C PHE A 182 -15.38 -7.83 -1.66
N LEU A 183 -15.42 -9.16 -1.85
CA LEU A 183 -14.62 -9.84 -2.86
C LEU A 183 -15.45 -10.01 -4.12
N VAL A 184 -15.01 -9.34 -5.19
CA VAL A 184 -15.79 -9.16 -6.43
C VAL A 184 -14.95 -9.24 -7.69
N THR A 185 -15.62 -9.45 -8.82
CA THR A 185 -15.12 -9.07 -10.15
C THR A 185 -16.30 -8.92 -11.11
N GLY A 186 -16.07 -8.26 -12.25
CA GLY A 186 -17.02 -8.18 -13.35
C GLY A 186 -16.75 -9.22 -14.43
N THR A 187 -17.79 -9.64 -15.15
CA THR A 187 -17.69 -10.29 -16.46
C THR A 187 -18.28 -9.38 -17.52
N HIS A 188 -17.81 -9.50 -18.78
CA HIS A 188 -18.17 -8.63 -19.91
C HIS A 188 -17.90 -7.14 -19.68
N GLY A 189 -16.81 -6.83 -18.97
CA GLY A 189 -16.35 -5.47 -18.73
C GLY A 189 -16.48 -5.02 -17.27
N ALA A 190 -15.87 -3.88 -16.97
CA ALA A 190 -16.01 -3.25 -15.66
C ALA A 190 -17.45 -2.74 -15.47
N THR A 191 -18.04 -3.01 -14.30
CA THR A 191 -19.44 -2.68 -14.00
C THR A 191 -19.58 -2.09 -12.60
N SER A 192 -20.65 -1.32 -12.37
CA SER A 192 -20.97 -0.75 -11.06
C SER A 192 -22.44 -0.41 -10.93
N GLY A 193 -22.92 -0.35 -9.69
CA GLY A 193 -24.28 0.09 -9.38
C GLY A 193 -24.45 0.48 -7.92
N THR A 194 -25.66 0.95 -7.58
CA THR A 194 -25.98 1.45 -6.24
C THR A 194 -26.60 0.36 -5.38
N GLY A 195 -25.93 0.00 -4.28
CA GLY A 195 -26.47 -0.84 -3.21
C GLY A 195 -27.02 -0.02 -2.04
N THR A 196 -27.55 -0.69 -1.01
CA THR A 196 -28.06 -0.04 0.21
C THR A 196 -27.70 -0.82 1.47
N ILE A 197 -27.01 -0.17 2.41
CA ILE A 197 -26.83 -0.66 3.78
C ILE A 197 -28.09 -0.32 4.58
N THR A 198 -28.62 -1.28 5.32
CA THR A 198 -29.67 -1.06 6.34
C THR A 198 -29.10 -1.35 7.72
N TYR A 199 -29.30 -0.41 8.64
CA TYR A 199 -28.84 -0.48 10.02
C TYR A 199 -29.94 -0.99 10.96
N THR A 200 -29.56 -1.47 12.15
CA THR A 200 -30.53 -2.02 13.14
C THR A 200 -31.47 -0.97 13.74
N ASP A 201 -31.15 0.32 13.59
CA ASP A 201 -32.02 1.44 13.96
C ASP A 201 -33.05 1.80 12.86
N GLY A 202 -33.04 1.07 11.73
CA GLY A 202 -33.91 1.29 10.57
C GLY A 202 -33.41 2.37 9.61
N SER A 203 -32.31 3.06 9.92
CA SER A 203 -31.67 4.00 8.99
C SER A 203 -31.00 3.26 7.83
N ARG A 204 -30.77 3.98 6.73
CA ARG A 204 -30.17 3.46 5.50
C ARG A 204 -29.04 4.34 5.01
N GLN A 205 -28.13 3.75 4.24
CA GLN A 205 -27.06 4.43 3.53
C GLN A 205 -26.90 3.80 2.15
N SER A 206 -26.99 4.62 1.10
CA SER A 206 -26.66 4.21 -0.27
C SER A 206 -25.13 4.11 -0.44
N PHE A 207 -24.69 3.21 -1.31
CA PHE A 207 -23.28 3.09 -1.69
C PHE A 207 -23.14 2.65 -3.15
N THR A 208 -22.05 3.03 -3.80
CA THR A 208 -21.65 2.44 -5.08
C THR A 208 -20.78 1.22 -4.81
N LEU A 209 -21.06 0.11 -5.48
CA LEU A 209 -20.17 -1.05 -5.56
C LEU A 209 -19.95 -1.36 -7.04
N GLY A 210 -18.70 -1.62 -7.40
CA GLY A 210 -18.32 -2.04 -8.75
C GLY A 210 -17.29 -3.14 -8.72
N GLY A 211 -17.12 -3.79 -9.86
CA GLY A 211 -16.13 -4.83 -10.09
C GLY A 211 -15.43 -4.57 -11.41
N GLN A 212 -14.10 -4.63 -11.38
CA GLN A 212 -13.29 -4.62 -12.60
C GLN A 212 -13.41 -5.97 -13.31
N ASP A 213 -13.30 -5.97 -14.64
CA ASP A 213 -13.40 -7.20 -15.44
C ASP A 213 -12.34 -8.23 -15.04
N TRP A 214 -12.76 -9.50 -14.96
CA TRP A 214 -11.91 -10.58 -14.47
C TRP A 214 -10.68 -10.84 -15.34
N ILE A 215 -10.77 -10.66 -16.67
CA ILE A 215 -9.64 -10.89 -17.60
C ILE A 215 -8.94 -9.58 -17.97
N SER A 216 -9.71 -8.55 -18.34
CA SER A 216 -9.22 -7.30 -18.91
C SER A 216 -9.07 -6.15 -17.92
N GLY A 217 -9.58 -6.29 -16.68
CA GLY A 217 -9.41 -5.30 -15.62
C GLY A 217 -7.95 -5.09 -15.21
N PRO A 218 -7.64 -4.02 -14.48
CA PRO A 218 -6.28 -3.62 -14.20
C PRO A 218 -5.66 -4.55 -13.13
N THR A 219 -4.33 -4.52 -13.01
CA THR A 219 -3.56 -5.44 -12.14
C THR A 219 -3.00 -4.74 -10.88
N ASP A 220 -3.11 -3.42 -10.82
CA ASP A 220 -2.74 -2.56 -9.70
C ASP A 220 -3.62 -2.79 -8.45
N THR A 221 -4.91 -3.02 -8.66
CA THR A 221 -5.97 -3.07 -7.64
C THR A 221 -6.50 -4.48 -7.41
N MET A 222 -5.87 -5.50 -8.02
CA MET A 222 -6.25 -6.89 -7.81
C MET A 222 -5.91 -7.36 -6.39
N ALA A 223 -6.81 -8.11 -5.78
CA ALA A 223 -6.52 -8.84 -4.55
C ALA A 223 -5.74 -10.14 -4.83
N VAL A 224 -6.02 -10.79 -5.96
CA VAL A 224 -5.24 -11.95 -6.46
C VAL A 224 -5.41 -12.07 -7.97
N ALA A 225 -4.35 -12.52 -8.65
CA ALA A 225 -4.38 -13.04 -10.01
C ALA A 225 -3.99 -14.51 -10.03
N LEU A 226 -4.71 -15.33 -10.81
CA LEU A 226 -4.40 -16.76 -10.98
C LEU A 226 -3.57 -16.98 -12.26
N PRO A 227 -2.86 -18.11 -12.41
CA PRO A 227 -2.14 -18.42 -13.64
C PRO A 227 -3.04 -18.78 -14.84
N HIS A 228 -4.19 -19.41 -14.60
CA HIS A 228 -5.10 -19.88 -15.65
C HIS A 228 -6.58 -19.70 -15.29
N TRP A 229 -7.42 -19.84 -16.31
CA TRP A 229 -8.87 -20.09 -16.19
C TRP A 229 -9.30 -21.25 -17.11
N ASN A 230 -10.47 -21.81 -16.84
CA ASN A 230 -11.04 -22.98 -17.51
C ASN A 230 -12.02 -22.58 -18.61
N THR A 231 -11.95 -23.26 -19.76
CA THR A 231 -12.95 -23.26 -20.83
C THR A 231 -13.58 -24.66 -20.92
N PRO A 232 -14.71 -24.83 -21.64
CA PRO A 232 -15.30 -26.15 -21.88
C PRO A 232 -14.37 -27.18 -22.57
N SER A 233 -13.23 -26.75 -23.12
CA SER A 233 -12.25 -27.59 -23.83
C SER A 233 -10.86 -27.69 -23.19
N GLY A 234 -10.60 -26.99 -22.08
CA GLY A 234 -9.31 -27.03 -21.37
C GLY A 234 -8.96 -25.71 -20.67
N THR A 235 -7.71 -25.52 -20.29
CA THR A 235 -7.24 -24.30 -19.61
C THR A 235 -6.70 -23.24 -20.58
N VAL A 236 -6.85 -21.96 -20.25
CA VAL A 236 -6.23 -20.81 -20.93
C VAL A 236 -5.25 -20.11 -20.01
N ALA A 237 -4.02 -19.89 -20.49
CA ALA A 237 -2.96 -19.19 -19.77
C ALA A 237 -3.06 -17.67 -19.95
N ALA A 238 -4.06 -17.07 -19.30
CA ALA A 238 -4.18 -15.64 -19.09
C ALA A 238 -4.69 -15.42 -17.65
N PRO A 239 -4.27 -14.38 -16.93
CA PRO A 239 -4.55 -14.29 -15.49
C PRO A 239 -5.96 -13.73 -15.20
N PRO A 240 -6.91 -14.54 -14.69
CA PRO A 240 -8.14 -13.99 -14.13
C PRO A 240 -7.83 -13.32 -12.79
N LYS A 241 -8.58 -12.27 -12.47
CA LYS A 241 -8.39 -11.43 -11.28
C LYS A 241 -9.63 -11.37 -10.42
N LEU A 242 -9.40 -11.30 -9.12
CA LEU A 242 -10.40 -10.97 -8.11
C LEU A 242 -9.96 -9.69 -7.40
N TYR A 243 -10.92 -8.87 -6.99
CA TYR A 243 -10.70 -7.54 -6.44
C TYR A 243 -11.35 -7.43 -5.06
N ALA A 244 -10.67 -6.73 -4.15
CA ALA A 244 -11.26 -6.30 -2.88
C ALA A 244 -11.78 -4.87 -3.05
N VAL A 245 -13.05 -4.63 -2.73
CA VAL A 245 -13.65 -3.29 -2.82
C VAL A 245 -14.27 -2.94 -1.47
N SER A 246 -13.89 -1.77 -0.96
CA SER A 246 -14.29 -1.30 0.36
C SER A 246 -15.32 -0.15 0.26
N VAL A 247 -16.32 -0.21 1.13
CA VAL A 247 -17.44 0.76 1.22
C VAL A 247 -17.50 1.27 2.65
N PRO A 248 -17.32 2.58 2.92
CA PRO A 248 -17.36 3.11 4.28
C PRO A 248 -18.75 2.93 4.90
N ILE A 249 -18.82 2.63 6.20
CA ILE A 249 -20.09 2.57 6.94
C ILE A 249 -20.21 3.72 7.94
N THR A 250 -21.45 4.10 8.25
CA THR A 250 -21.72 5.17 9.22
C THR A 250 -21.20 4.76 10.59
N ALA A 251 -20.21 5.50 11.10
CA ALA A 251 -19.56 5.23 12.38
C ALA A 251 -20.57 5.10 13.54
N GLY A 252 -20.35 4.10 14.40
CA GLY A 252 -21.19 3.85 15.58
C GLY A 252 -22.53 3.19 15.31
N ARG A 253 -22.91 2.93 14.04
CA ARG A 253 -24.12 2.15 13.72
C ARG A 253 -23.84 0.66 13.62
N HIS A 254 -24.87 -0.13 13.93
CA HIS A 254 -24.86 -1.58 13.77
C HIS A 254 -25.60 -2.00 12.49
N LEU A 255 -24.97 -2.85 11.69
CA LEU A 255 -25.50 -3.40 10.45
C LEU A 255 -26.62 -4.41 10.73
N ALA A 256 -27.67 -4.37 9.90
CA ALA A 256 -28.73 -5.38 9.87
C ALA A 256 -28.68 -6.20 8.57
N SER A 257 -28.51 -5.52 7.43
CA SER A 257 -28.43 -6.16 6.11
C SER A 257 -27.80 -5.24 5.06
N VAL A 258 -27.35 -5.85 3.97
CA VAL A 258 -26.82 -5.17 2.78
C VAL A 258 -27.63 -5.62 1.58
N THR A 259 -28.28 -4.69 0.89
CA THR A 259 -28.87 -4.92 -0.43
C THR A 259 -27.79 -4.63 -1.47
N LEU A 260 -27.46 -5.64 -2.28
CA LEU A 260 -26.48 -5.52 -3.37
C LEU A 260 -27.03 -4.60 -4.49
N PRO A 261 -26.18 -4.04 -5.35
CA PRO A 261 -26.64 -3.36 -6.56
C PRO A 261 -27.52 -4.26 -7.45
N GLN A 262 -28.39 -3.63 -8.23
CA GLN A 262 -29.03 -4.27 -9.37
C GLN A 262 -28.29 -3.85 -10.63
N ILE A 263 -27.56 -4.78 -11.26
CA ILE A 263 -26.69 -4.51 -12.42
C ILE A 263 -27.20 -5.20 -13.69
N SER A 264 -27.49 -6.49 -13.61
CA SER A 264 -27.91 -7.30 -14.77
C SER A 264 -28.88 -8.40 -14.33
N ASP A 265 -29.82 -8.74 -15.21
CA ASP A 265 -30.64 -9.95 -15.08
C ASP A 265 -29.73 -11.19 -15.20
N PRO A 266 -29.64 -12.08 -14.20
CA PRO A 266 -28.80 -13.28 -14.26
C PRO A 266 -29.16 -14.24 -15.40
N ALA A 267 -30.32 -14.08 -16.05
CA ALA A 267 -30.72 -14.87 -17.22
C ALA A 267 -30.24 -14.29 -18.57
N ALA A 268 -29.55 -13.15 -18.60
CA ALA A 268 -29.07 -12.52 -19.83
C ALA A 268 -27.65 -13.01 -20.22
N PRO A 269 -27.50 -13.79 -21.31
CA PRO A 269 -26.17 -14.24 -21.75
C PRO A 269 -25.33 -13.07 -22.28
N GLU A 270 -24.02 -13.14 -22.08
CA GLU A 270 -23.03 -12.14 -22.54
C GLU A 270 -23.30 -10.69 -22.07
N ALA A 271 -23.98 -10.51 -20.93
CA ALA A 271 -24.27 -9.21 -20.33
C ALA A 271 -23.25 -8.84 -19.24
N PRO A 272 -22.90 -7.54 -19.05
CA PRO A 272 -22.05 -7.10 -17.95
C PRO A 272 -22.63 -7.45 -16.59
N ALA A 273 -21.94 -8.33 -15.84
CA ALA A 273 -22.42 -8.83 -14.55
C ALA A 273 -21.39 -8.58 -13.43
N LEU A 274 -21.88 -8.34 -12.21
CA LEU A 274 -21.05 -8.21 -11.01
C LEU A 274 -21.18 -9.46 -10.15
N HIS A 275 -20.07 -10.14 -9.92
CA HIS A 275 -20.01 -11.37 -9.14
C HIS A 275 -19.52 -11.05 -7.72
N VAL A 276 -20.27 -11.48 -6.70
CA VAL A 276 -19.92 -11.31 -5.28
C VAL A 276 -19.66 -12.67 -4.64
N PHE A 277 -18.41 -12.92 -4.26
CA PHE A 277 -17.95 -14.19 -3.65
C PHE A 277 -18.02 -14.15 -2.12
N ALA A 278 -17.66 -13.01 -1.53
CA ALA A 278 -17.67 -12.81 -0.09
C ALA A 278 -17.95 -11.35 0.28
N VAL A 279 -18.52 -11.14 1.47
CA VAL A 279 -18.66 -9.83 2.11
C VAL A 279 -18.21 -9.93 3.56
N GLY A 280 -17.51 -8.90 4.03
CA GLY A 280 -16.99 -8.80 5.39
C GLY A 280 -17.18 -7.39 5.97
N VAL A 281 -16.94 -7.25 7.27
CA VAL A 281 -16.96 -5.95 7.97
C VAL A 281 -15.53 -5.64 8.43
N ARG A 282 -14.96 -4.53 7.97
CA ARG A 282 -13.66 -4.02 8.46
C ARG A 282 -13.85 -3.61 9.93
N PRO A 283 -13.14 -4.23 10.89
CA PRO A 283 -13.38 -4.02 12.31
C PRO A 283 -12.97 -2.62 12.74
N SER A 284 -13.67 -2.05 13.73
CA SER A 284 -13.18 -0.85 14.39
C SER A 284 -12.10 -1.23 15.41
N ALA A 285 -10.95 -0.55 15.34
CA ALA A 285 -9.77 -0.84 16.17
C ALA A 285 -9.40 0.29 17.17
N PRO A 286 -10.34 0.95 17.87
CA PRO A 286 -10.09 2.21 18.58
C PRO A 286 -9.13 2.10 19.80
N GLN A 287 -8.81 0.89 20.25
CA GLN A 287 -7.79 0.63 21.27
C GLN A 287 -6.35 0.63 20.71
N TRP A 288 -6.18 0.46 19.41
CA TRP A 288 -4.89 0.42 18.74
C TRP A 288 -4.54 1.80 18.15
N ALA A 289 -3.24 2.02 18.00
CA ALA A 289 -2.65 3.08 17.19
C ALA A 289 -1.41 2.51 16.51
N GLY A 290 -1.14 2.93 15.28
CA GLY A 290 0.08 2.54 14.56
C GLY A 290 1.28 3.25 15.18
N THR A 291 2.35 2.52 15.46
CA THR A 291 3.62 3.14 15.88
C THR A 291 4.71 3.12 14.81
N TRP A 292 4.53 2.27 13.81
CA TRP A 292 5.39 2.12 12.64
C TRP A 292 4.57 1.41 11.55
N ALA A 293 4.78 1.77 10.30
CA ALA A 293 4.27 1.08 9.11
C ALA A 293 5.20 1.33 7.92
N ALA A 294 4.98 0.61 6.82
CA ALA A 294 5.61 0.86 5.53
C ALA A 294 4.73 0.26 4.41
N ALA A 295 4.51 1.04 3.35
CA ALA A 295 3.69 0.65 2.20
C ALA A 295 4.47 -0.23 1.22
N ALA A 296 3.84 -1.29 0.69
CA ALA A 296 4.48 -2.15 -0.34
C ALA A 296 4.50 -1.46 -1.72
N ASP A 297 5.66 -1.49 -2.38
CA ASP A 297 5.95 -0.81 -3.66
C ASP A 297 6.10 -1.79 -4.85
N ASP A 298 6.77 -1.37 -5.93
CA ASP A 298 7.01 -2.20 -7.13
C ASP A 298 7.99 -3.35 -6.93
N SER A 299 8.83 -3.20 -5.92
CA SER A 299 10.02 -3.98 -5.77
C SER A 299 9.68 -5.19 -4.92
N LEU A 300 9.66 -6.35 -5.55
CA LEU A 300 9.41 -7.62 -4.87
C LEU A 300 10.73 -8.34 -4.60
N VAL A 301 10.84 -8.94 -3.41
CA VAL A 301 12.01 -9.74 -3.06
C VAL A 301 12.05 -10.97 -3.96
N ASN A 302 13.03 -11.02 -4.87
CA ASN A 302 13.30 -12.23 -5.63
C ASN A 302 14.15 -13.20 -4.80
N GLY A 303 13.61 -14.38 -4.53
CA GLY A 303 14.25 -15.45 -3.78
C GLY A 303 15.19 -16.32 -4.65
N PRO A 304 15.34 -17.63 -4.35
CA PRO A 304 14.69 -18.35 -3.26
C PRO A 304 15.30 -18.00 -1.90
N TRP A 305 14.44 -17.76 -0.91
CA TRP A 305 14.77 -17.88 0.51
C TRP A 305 14.23 -19.19 1.03
N THR A 306 14.96 -19.91 1.87
CA THR A 306 14.48 -21.20 2.41
C THR A 306 15.04 -21.50 3.79
N ASN A 307 14.18 -21.90 4.72
CA ASN A 307 14.56 -22.32 6.08
C ASN A 307 15.51 -21.31 6.77
N ARG A 308 15.11 -20.04 6.75
CA ARG A 308 15.91 -18.90 7.24
C ARG A 308 15.07 -17.94 8.08
N THR A 309 15.75 -17.14 8.89
CA THR A 309 15.12 -16.09 9.71
C THR A 309 15.50 -14.72 9.18
N LEU A 310 14.51 -13.85 9.00
CA LEU A 310 14.67 -12.41 8.82
C LEU A 310 14.56 -11.72 10.18
N ARG A 311 15.29 -10.62 10.39
CA ARG A 311 15.23 -9.78 11.58
C ARG A 311 15.34 -8.32 11.16
N MET A 312 14.21 -7.63 11.18
CA MET A 312 14.09 -6.23 10.76
C MET A 312 14.04 -5.30 11.98
N VAL A 313 14.54 -4.09 11.81
CA VAL A 313 14.66 -3.03 12.82
C VAL A 313 13.59 -1.98 12.55
N GLU A 314 12.69 -1.75 13.50
CA GLU A 314 11.59 -0.79 13.35
C GLU A 314 11.66 0.31 14.39
N HIS A 315 11.57 1.56 13.98
CA HIS A 315 11.64 2.71 14.88
C HIS A 315 10.24 3.20 15.28
N THR A 316 9.95 3.25 16.58
CA THR A 316 8.61 3.50 17.11
C THR A 316 8.32 4.99 17.32
N SER A 317 7.22 5.50 16.75
CA SER A 317 6.72 6.83 17.12
C SER A 317 6.15 6.91 18.55
N ILE A 318 5.44 5.89 19.04
CA ILE A 318 4.78 5.91 20.36
C ILE A 318 4.89 4.59 21.13
N GLY A 319 4.86 4.71 22.46
CA GLY A 319 4.95 3.58 23.39
C GLY A 319 3.60 2.91 23.68
N GLY A 320 3.65 1.71 24.25
CA GLY A 320 2.46 0.93 24.56
C GLY A 320 2.63 -0.17 25.62
N SER A 321 1.49 -0.73 26.03
CA SER A 321 1.38 -1.83 27.00
C SER A 321 1.14 -3.21 26.38
N GLN A 322 0.70 -3.21 25.12
CA GLN A 322 0.49 -4.40 24.29
C GLN A 322 0.86 -4.05 22.86
N ILE A 323 1.19 -5.08 22.08
CA ILE A 323 1.47 -4.95 20.64
C ILE A 323 0.70 -6.00 19.84
N ARG A 324 0.55 -5.73 18.54
CA ARG A 324 0.37 -6.72 17.47
C ARG A 324 1.20 -6.27 16.25
N ILE A 325 1.58 -7.22 15.40
CA ILE A 325 2.17 -6.89 14.08
C ILE A 325 1.17 -7.18 12.97
N ARG A 326 1.28 -6.42 11.88
CA ARG A 326 0.56 -6.63 10.63
C ARG A 326 1.56 -7.15 9.59
N LEU A 327 1.18 -8.25 8.94
CA LEU A 327 1.92 -8.86 7.85
C LEU A 327 1.11 -8.79 6.56
N ASP A 328 1.79 -8.63 5.43
CA ASP A 328 1.19 -8.36 4.13
C ASP A 328 1.96 -9.10 3.03
N ASN A 329 1.25 -9.75 2.10
CA ASN A 329 1.78 -10.50 0.98
C ASN A 329 1.25 -9.97 -0.37
N ALA A 330 0.99 -8.66 -0.45
CA ALA A 330 0.57 -7.95 -1.66
C ALA A 330 1.46 -8.28 -2.85
N PHE A 331 0.83 -8.38 -4.02
CA PHE A 331 1.45 -8.63 -5.33
C PHE A 331 2.18 -9.99 -5.49
N ALA A 332 2.37 -10.74 -4.41
CA ALA A 332 2.98 -12.07 -4.45
C ALA A 332 1.94 -13.13 -4.88
N PRO A 333 2.20 -13.93 -5.95
CA PRO A 333 1.25 -14.89 -6.51
C PRO A 333 1.22 -16.23 -5.76
N SER A 334 1.77 -16.29 -4.55
CA SER A 334 1.89 -17.54 -3.79
C SER A 334 1.84 -17.27 -2.29
N PRO A 335 1.24 -18.18 -1.48
CA PRO A 335 1.21 -18.02 -0.03
C PRO A 335 2.61 -18.01 0.61
N VAL A 336 2.79 -17.17 1.62
CA VAL A 336 4.01 -17.12 2.44
C VAL A 336 3.72 -17.64 3.84
N THR A 337 4.47 -18.65 4.27
CA THR A 337 4.34 -19.21 5.62
C THR A 337 5.38 -18.62 6.56
N VAL A 338 4.93 -18.10 7.70
CA VAL A 338 5.76 -17.67 8.82
C VAL A 338 5.55 -18.68 9.96
N ALA A 339 6.51 -19.58 10.17
CA ALA A 339 6.40 -20.64 11.18
C ALA A 339 6.63 -20.15 12.61
N HIS A 340 7.27 -18.99 12.76
CA HIS A 340 7.43 -18.30 14.04
C HIS A 340 7.72 -16.82 13.80
N ALA A 341 7.08 -15.95 14.60
CA ALA A 341 7.41 -14.54 14.67
C ALA A 341 7.73 -14.14 16.13
N THR A 342 8.68 -13.22 16.33
CA THR A 342 9.02 -12.66 17.64
C THR A 342 9.25 -11.16 17.57
N ILE A 343 9.00 -10.46 18.68
CA ILE A 343 9.35 -9.05 18.87
C ILE A 343 10.31 -8.84 20.05
N ALA A 344 11.24 -7.89 19.96
CA ALA A 344 12.09 -7.46 21.06
C ALA A 344 12.37 -5.95 20.99
N VAL A 345 12.85 -5.36 22.08
CA VAL A 345 13.54 -4.05 22.01
C VAL A 345 14.95 -4.30 21.49
N ARG A 346 15.44 -3.46 20.56
CA ARG A 346 16.79 -3.57 20.01
C ARG A 346 17.83 -3.26 21.09
N GLY A 347 18.93 -4.00 21.08
CA GLY A 347 20.14 -3.69 21.82
C GLY A 347 21.12 -2.92 20.94
N GLN A 348 22.03 -3.65 20.29
CA GLN A 348 23.06 -3.11 19.40
C GLN A 348 23.12 -3.94 18.12
N GLY A 349 23.07 -3.32 16.95
CA GLY A 349 23.05 -4.04 15.66
C GLY A 349 21.86 -4.99 15.56
N SER A 350 22.13 -6.28 15.35
CA SER A 350 21.13 -7.35 15.30
C SER A 350 20.76 -7.95 16.67
N ALA A 351 21.42 -7.54 17.75
CA ALA A 351 21.19 -8.08 19.08
C ALA A 351 19.94 -7.48 19.76
N ALA A 352 19.16 -8.32 20.43
CA ALA A 352 18.02 -7.90 21.25
C ALA A 352 18.48 -7.51 22.67
N ALA A 353 17.80 -6.53 23.28
CA ALA A 353 18.07 -6.10 24.66
C ALA A 353 17.61 -7.12 25.73
N ALA A 354 16.70 -8.02 25.36
CA ALA A 354 16.17 -9.09 26.20
C ALA A 354 15.69 -10.26 25.30
N THR A 355 15.27 -11.37 25.91
CA THR A 355 14.68 -12.51 25.19
C THR A 355 13.49 -12.09 24.32
N PRO A 356 13.53 -12.33 22.99
CA PRO A 356 12.42 -12.02 22.10
C PRO A 356 11.12 -12.70 22.50
N ARG A 357 10.03 -11.93 22.44
CA ARG A 357 8.68 -12.37 22.77
C ARG A 357 8.01 -12.99 21.55
N THR A 358 7.70 -14.29 21.63
CA THR A 358 6.89 -14.99 20.62
C THR A 358 5.54 -14.34 20.39
N LEU A 359 5.16 -14.23 19.12
CA LEU A 359 3.85 -13.81 18.64
C LEU A 359 3.05 -15.02 18.18
N THR A 360 1.73 -14.89 18.19
CA THR A 360 0.80 -15.92 17.71
C THR A 360 -0.22 -15.30 16.75
N PHE A 361 -0.92 -16.13 15.98
CA PHE A 361 -1.96 -15.75 15.03
C PHE A 361 -3.14 -16.70 15.24
N GLY A 362 -4.27 -16.21 15.76
CA GLY A 362 -5.40 -17.05 16.12
C GLY A 362 -5.08 -18.10 17.19
N GLY A 363 -4.10 -17.83 18.05
CA GLY A 363 -3.56 -18.74 19.06
C GLY A 363 -2.44 -19.69 18.58
N ALA A 364 -2.15 -19.75 17.27
CA ALA A 364 -1.08 -20.57 16.72
C ALA A 364 0.26 -19.82 16.62
N ARG A 365 1.40 -20.48 16.82
CA ARG A 365 2.75 -19.89 16.64
C ARG A 365 3.10 -19.58 15.17
N GLN A 366 2.40 -20.23 14.25
CA GLN A 366 2.58 -20.15 12.80
C GLN A 366 1.37 -19.47 12.15
N THR A 367 1.61 -18.76 11.05
CA THR A 367 0.58 -18.33 10.09
C THR A 367 1.02 -18.61 8.66
N THR A 368 0.05 -18.68 7.75
CA THR A 368 0.27 -18.67 6.30
C THR A 368 -0.56 -17.55 5.71
N ILE A 369 0.12 -16.59 5.08
CA ILE A 369 -0.50 -15.45 4.42
C ILE A 369 -0.84 -15.88 2.98
N PRO A 370 -2.10 -15.83 2.52
CA PRO A 370 -2.45 -16.15 1.13
C PRO A 370 -1.74 -15.26 0.10
N ALA A 371 -1.77 -15.65 -1.18
CA ALA A 371 -1.38 -14.76 -2.27
C ALA A 371 -2.20 -13.46 -2.21
N GLY A 372 -1.51 -12.31 -2.24
CA GLY A 372 -2.10 -10.97 -2.08
C GLY A 372 -2.69 -10.64 -0.70
N GLY A 373 -2.78 -11.60 0.22
CA GLY A 373 -3.48 -11.43 1.50
C GLY A 373 -2.64 -10.83 2.62
N GLN A 374 -3.27 -10.64 3.78
CA GLN A 374 -2.69 -10.11 5.01
C GLN A 374 -2.86 -11.08 6.18
N ALA A 375 -2.05 -10.90 7.23
CA ALA A 375 -2.23 -11.57 8.52
C ALA A 375 -1.89 -10.63 9.68
N VAL A 376 -2.71 -10.61 10.73
CA VAL A 376 -2.49 -9.79 11.92
C VAL A 376 -2.26 -10.69 13.12
N SER A 377 -1.22 -10.41 13.91
CA SER A 377 -0.93 -11.20 15.11
C SER A 377 -1.96 -10.97 16.20
N ASP A 378 -2.09 -11.95 17.09
CA ASP A 378 -2.78 -11.79 18.37
C ASP A 378 -2.09 -10.69 19.19
N SER A 379 -2.86 -10.10 20.12
CA SER A 379 -2.34 -9.12 21.07
C SER A 379 -1.42 -9.79 22.10
N VAL A 380 -0.17 -9.32 22.22
CA VAL A 380 0.74 -9.77 23.28
C VAL A 380 1.05 -8.64 24.25
N ALA A 381 1.10 -8.96 25.56
CA ALA A 381 1.61 -8.06 26.57
C ALA A 381 3.12 -7.88 26.40
N PHE A 382 3.52 -6.67 26.02
CA PHE A 382 4.89 -6.28 25.74
C PHE A 382 4.99 -4.77 25.91
N HIS A 383 5.97 -4.28 26.67
CA HIS A 383 6.18 -2.85 26.84
C HIS A 383 6.98 -2.32 25.65
N VAL A 384 6.34 -1.47 24.85
CA VAL A 384 7.01 -0.71 23.80
C VAL A 384 7.43 0.64 24.36
N PRO A 385 8.73 0.98 24.35
CA PRO A 385 9.18 2.36 24.51
C PRO A 385 8.81 3.19 23.27
N ALA A 386 8.52 4.47 23.47
CA ALA A 386 8.40 5.43 22.36
C ALA A 386 9.80 5.87 21.90
N ASP A 387 9.93 6.36 20.66
CA ASP A 387 11.16 6.94 20.10
C ASP A 387 12.33 5.94 20.23
N SER A 388 12.13 4.72 19.75
CA SER A 388 12.99 3.57 20.06
C SER A 388 12.95 2.47 19.02
N ASP A 389 14.06 1.75 18.89
CA ASP A 389 14.17 0.64 17.95
C ASP A 389 13.64 -0.68 18.54
N LEU A 390 12.80 -1.35 17.77
CA LEU A 390 12.38 -2.74 17.98
C LEU A 390 13.08 -3.67 16.99
N LEU A 391 13.04 -4.97 17.30
CA LEU A 391 13.43 -6.05 16.39
C LEU A 391 12.21 -6.95 16.17
N VAL A 392 11.74 -7.04 14.93
CA VAL A 392 10.76 -8.05 14.50
C VAL A 392 11.50 -9.14 13.75
N SER A 393 11.41 -10.39 14.20
CA SER A 393 12.02 -11.53 13.52
C SER A 393 10.97 -12.51 13.00
N LEU A 394 11.11 -12.93 11.74
CA LEU A 394 10.21 -13.84 11.04
C LEU A 394 10.99 -15.08 10.56
N PHE A 395 10.58 -16.27 10.97
CA PHE A 395 11.14 -17.53 10.48
C PHE A 395 10.31 -18.08 9.31
N LEU A 396 10.97 -18.21 8.15
CA LEU A 396 10.42 -18.74 6.91
C LEU A 396 10.90 -20.20 6.75
N PRO A 397 10.04 -21.21 6.97
CA PRO A 397 10.45 -22.61 7.05
C PRO A 397 10.68 -23.26 5.68
N GLY A 398 10.07 -22.72 4.63
CA GLY A 398 10.04 -23.27 3.27
C GLY A 398 10.52 -22.26 2.23
N PRO A 399 10.46 -22.63 0.94
CA PRO A 399 10.84 -21.73 -0.14
C PRO A 399 9.89 -20.52 -0.23
N VAL A 400 10.47 -19.32 -0.26
CA VAL A 400 9.81 -18.08 -0.67
C VAL A 400 10.52 -17.59 -1.92
N HIS A 401 9.81 -17.61 -3.05
CA HIS A 401 10.34 -17.19 -4.35
C HIS A 401 10.10 -15.71 -4.64
N LEU A 402 9.00 -15.19 -4.12
CA LEU A 402 8.60 -13.80 -4.26
C LEU A 402 7.91 -13.38 -2.95
N ALA A 403 8.20 -12.17 -2.47
CA ALA A 403 7.53 -11.57 -1.33
C ALA A 403 7.34 -10.07 -1.55
N SER A 404 6.29 -9.52 -0.94
CA SER A 404 6.06 -8.08 -0.80
C SER A 404 7.30 -7.38 -0.24
N MET A 405 7.58 -6.17 -0.70
CA MET A 405 8.64 -5.34 -0.13
C MET A 405 8.30 -3.86 -0.25
N HIS A 406 8.93 -3.11 0.64
CA HIS A 406 9.07 -1.67 0.61
C HIS A 406 10.59 -1.40 0.44
N SER A 407 10.98 -0.78 -0.67
CA SER A 407 12.38 -0.74 -1.11
C SER A 407 13.26 0.26 -0.36
N LEU A 408 12.71 1.38 0.13
CA LEU A 408 13.48 2.49 0.72
C LEU A 408 13.57 2.42 2.26
N GLY A 409 14.06 1.31 2.77
CA GLY A 409 14.14 1.11 4.23
C GLY A 409 14.99 2.15 4.98
N MET A 410 16.06 2.67 4.36
CA MET A 410 17.09 3.53 4.98
C MET A 410 17.62 3.01 6.33
N GLN A 411 17.52 1.70 6.54
CA GLN A 411 17.67 1.03 7.83
C GLN A 411 18.31 -0.35 7.61
N ASP A 412 19.36 -0.67 8.37
CA ASP A 412 19.96 -2.01 8.38
C ASP A 412 19.00 -3.04 8.99
N ASN A 413 18.56 -3.96 8.14
CA ASN A 413 17.83 -5.19 8.46
C ASN A 413 18.73 -6.41 8.22
N TYR A 414 18.48 -7.54 8.90
CA TYR A 414 19.39 -8.68 8.94
C TYR A 414 18.73 -9.99 8.50
N SER A 415 19.46 -10.86 7.81
CA SER A 415 19.04 -12.24 7.53
C SER A 415 20.03 -13.26 8.07
N SER A 416 19.53 -14.41 8.52
CA SER A 416 20.35 -15.61 8.59
C SER A 416 20.66 -16.14 7.19
N ALA A 417 21.51 -17.17 7.10
CA ALA A 417 21.71 -17.93 5.87
C ALA A 417 20.52 -18.87 5.57
N ASP A 418 20.41 -19.24 4.29
CA ASP A 418 20.37 -20.66 3.85
C ASP A 418 20.39 -21.70 4.98
N GLN A 419 19.24 -22.31 5.30
CA GLN A 419 19.14 -23.50 6.17
C GLN A 419 19.60 -23.28 7.62
N ALA A 420 19.70 -22.03 8.08
CA ALA A 420 20.09 -21.72 9.46
C ALA A 420 18.99 -22.00 10.50
N GLY A 421 17.74 -22.21 10.06
CA GLY A 421 16.60 -22.53 10.91
C GLY A 421 15.94 -21.34 11.61
N ASP A 422 15.11 -21.63 12.61
CA ASP A 422 14.46 -20.64 13.48
C ASP A 422 15.50 -20.01 14.41
N ARG A 423 15.86 -18.75 14.14
CA ARG A 423 16.78 -17.91 14.92
C ARG A 423 16.09 -16.71 15.55
N THR A 424 14.76 -16.70 15.55
CA THR A 424 13.95 -15.57 16.02
C THR A 424 14.22 -15.24 17.49
N GLN A 425 14.48 -16.26 18.32
CA GLN A 425 14.77 -16.11 19.75
C GLN A 425 16.24 -15.78 20.09
N ASP A 426 17.15 -15.72 19.12
CA ASP A 426 18.58 -15.45 19.37
C ASP A 426 18.73 -14.02 19.95
N VAL A 427 19.29 -13.90 21.16
CA VAL A 427 19.42 -12.60 21.85
C VAL A 427 20.62 -11.81 21.31
N ALA A 428 21.84 -12.25 21.63
CA ALA A 428 23.07 -11.58 21.21
C ALA A 428 23.62 -12.12 19.88
N ASP A 429 23.62 -13.45 19.71
CA ASP A 429 24.37 -14.15 18.67
C ASP A 429 23.52 -14.48 17.42
N PHE A 430 22.66 -13.56 16.99
CA PHE A 430 21.89 -13.75 15.74
C PHE A 430 22.85 -13.91 14.56
N PRO A 431 22.80 -15.02 13.78
CA PRO A 431 23.82 -15.36 12.80
C PRO A 431 23.63 -14.57 11.50
N VAL A 432 23.98 -13.29 11.52
CA VAL A 432 23.91 -12.39 10.36
C VAL A 432 24.73 -12.96 9.20
N ASN A 433 24.04 -13.31 8.11
CA ASN A 433 24.64 -13.69 6.83
C ASN A 433 24.60 -12.52 5.85
N ASN A 434 23.48 -11.78 5.81
CA ASN A 434 23.33 -10.57 5.02
C ASN A 434 22.76 -9.43 5.88
N THR A 435 23.13 -8.21 5.51
CA THR A 435 22.41 -6.99 5.87
C THR A 435 21.71 -6.47 4.61
N PHE A 436 20.49 -5.96 4.74
CA PHE A 436 19.68 -5.41 3.65
C PHE A 436 18.95 -4.14 4.10
N GLY A 437 18.60 -3.26 3.16
CA GLY A 437 18.10 -1.90 3.41
C GLY A 437 16.64 -1.67 3.06
N PHE A 438 15.80 -2.72 3.15
CA PHE A 438 14.40 -2.74 2.73
C PHE A 438 13.55 -3.48 3.77
N TRP A 439 12.23 -3.30 3.76
CA TRP A 439 11.29 -4.10 4.56
C TRP A 439 10.51 -5.08 3.68
N THR A 440 10.09 -6.20 4.25
CA THR A 440 9.39 -7.27 3.52
C THR A 440 8.47 -8.04 4.46
N LEU A 441 7.29 -8.43 3.97
CA LEU A 441 6.23 -9.12 4.72
C LEU A 441 5.66 -8.39 5.94
N LEU A 442 6.41 -7.53 6.63
CA LEU A 442 5.96 -6.71 7.75
C LEU A 442 5.49 -5.35 7.23
N SER A 443 4.22 -5.02 7.45
CA SER A 443 3.58 -3.77 7.02
C SER A 443 3.11 -2.88 8.17
N GLY A 444 3.23 -3.34 9.42
CA GLY A 444 2.95 -2.48 10.57
C GLY A 444 3.20 -3.07 11.93
N ILE A 445 3.39 -2.16 12.89
CA ILE A 445 3.37 -2.45 14.32
C ILE A 445 2.31 -1.55 14.96
N ASP A 446 1.33 -2.18 15.60
CA ASP A 446 0.28 -1.48 16.33
C ASP A 446 0.53 -1.63 17.82
N VAL A 447 0.36 -0.54 18.57
CA VAL A 447 0.51 -0.52 20.03
C VAL A 447 -0.80 -0.15 20.72
N ARG A 448 -0.96 -0.60 21.97
CA ARG A 448 -2.03 -0.14 22.85
C ARG A 448 -1.48 0.95 23.80
N PRO A 449 -1.56 2.24 23.43
CA PRO A 449 -1.08 3.34 24.24
C PRO A 449 -1.94 3.53 25.51
N ALA A 450 -1.41 4.30 26.47
CA ALA A 450 -2.16 4.66 27.68
C ALA A 450 -3.38 5.57 27.37
N HIS A 451 -3.28 6.39 26.33
CA HIS A 451 -4.33 7.29 25.87
C HIS A 451 -4.57 7.07 24.37
N ARG A 452 -5.85 7.07 23.94
CA ARG A 452 -6.26 6.62 22.60
C ARG A 452 -6.52 7.79 21.65
N GLN A 453 -5.45 8.48 21.25
CA GLN A 453 -5.55 9.56 20.25
C GLN A 453 -5.59 9.05 18.80
N GLY A 454 -5.38 7.75 18.58
CA GLY A 454 -5.34 7.17 17.24
C GLY A 454 -4.02 7.42 16.53
N THR A 455 -4.09 7.49 15.20
CA THR A 455 -2.91 7.50 14.32
C THR A 455 -2.97 8.68 13.34
N VAL A 456 -1.82 9.34 13.15
CA VAL A 456 -1.51 10.24 12.04
C VAL A 456 -0.77 9.43 10.98
N VAL A 457 -1.23 9.48 9.75
CA VAL A 457 -0.55 8.84 8.61
C VAL A 457 0.18 9.91 7.80
N ALA A 458 1.48 9.77 7.63
CA ALA A 458 2.23 10.49 6.62
C ALA A 458 2.08 9.74 5.30
N PHE A 459 1.42 10.34 4.31
CA PHE A 459 1.06 9.68 3.05
C PHE A 459 1.61 10.48 1.88
N GLY A 460 2.43 9.84 1.04
CA GLY A 460 3.10 10.54 -0.04
C GLY A 460 4.13 9.75 -0.83
N ASP A 461 5.10 10.49 -1.38
CA ASP A 461 6.17 9.98 -2.25
C ASP A 461 7.55 9.88 -1.54
N SER A 462 8.65 9.91 -2.30
CA SER A 462 10.05 9.79 -1.81
C SER A 462 10.44 10.83 -0.78
N ILE A 463 9.79 12.00 -0.78
CA ILE A 463 10.03 13.04 0.23
C ILE A 463 9.39 12.63 1.56
N THR A 464 8.27 11.91 1.54
CA THR A 464 7.65 11.36 2.75
C THR A 464 8.38 10.12 3.26
N ASP A 465 8.66 9.19 2.35
CA ASP A 465 9.45 7.95 2.55
C ASP A 465 10.89 8.22 3.08
N GLY A 466 11.37 9.46 2.93
CA GLY A 466 12.60 9.93 3.58
C GLY A 466 13.88 9.64 2.80
N TYR A 467 13.84 9.75 1.48
CA TYR A 467 15.01 9.63 0.62
C TYR A 467 16.11 10.65 1.02
N ASN A 468 17.38 10.25 1.02
CA ASN A 468 18.50 11.06 1.55
C ASN A 468 18.43 11.48 3.04
N SER A 469 17.53 10.89 3.85
CA SER A 469 17.69 10.86 5.32
C SER A 469 19.02 10.20 5.73
N THR A 470 19.44 10.35 6.98
CA THR A 470 20.63 9.64 7.48
C THR A 470 20.31 8.14 7.54
N TYR A 471 21.11 7.32 6.87
CA TYR A 471 20.94 5.87 6.91
C TYR A 471 21.18 5.32 8.34
N ASN A 472 20.21 4.57 8.88
CA ASN A 472 20.04 4.23 10.31
C ASN A 472 19.79 5.43 11.27
N GLY A 473 19.42 6.61 10.75
CA GLY A 473 19.29 7.84 11.53
C GLY A 473 17.91 8.10 12.13
N ASN A 474 16.84 7.62 11.49
CA ASN A 474 15.45 7.90 11.85
C ASN A 474 15.16 9.42 11.96
N ASP A 475 15.66 10.16 10.97
CA ASP A 475 15.57 11.62 10.77
C ASP A 475 14.81 11.96 9.47
N ARG A 476 13.77 11.17 9.18
CA ARG A 476 12.70 11.54 8.25
C ARG A 476 11.72 12.49 8.93
N TRP A 477 11.00 13.33 8.18
CA TRP A 477 10.04 14.25 8.78
C TRP A 477 8.92 13.56 9.60
N PRO A 478 8.42 12.34 9.29
CA PRO A 478 7.47 11.65 10.15
C PRO A 478 8.09 11.20 11.49
N ASN A 479 9.39 10.88 11.53
CA ASN A 479 10.11 10.58 12.77
C ASN A 479 10.33 11.84 13.61
N ASP A 480 10.75 12.94 12.98
CA ASP A 480 10.89 14.24 13.65
C ASP A 480 9.53 14.72 14.20
N LEU A 481 8.44 14.54 13.46
CA LEU A 481 7.07 14.85 13.91
C LEU A 481 6.68 14.05 15.16
N ALA A 482 6.97 12.75 15.20
CA ALA A 482 6.74 11.91 16.38
C ALA A 482 7.51 12.44 17.60
N ARG A 483 8.79 12.79 17.43
CA ARG A 483 9.62 13.41 18.47
C ARG A 483 9.05 14.75 18.96
N ARG A 484 8.56 15.62 18.05
CA ARG A 484 7.89 16.88 18.40
C ARG A 484 6.61 16.67 19.21
N LEU A 485 5.78 15.68 18.83
CA LEU A 485 4.56 15.33 19.57
C LEU A 485 4.89 14.87 20.99
N LEU A 486 5.84 13.94 21.16
CA LEU A 486 6.31 13.47 22.46
C LEU A 486 6.88 14.62 23.33
N ALA A 487 7.61 15.54 22.71
CA ALA A 487 8.23 16.69 23.38
C ALA A 487 7.22 17.71 23.95
N GLN A 488 5.93 17.67 23.59
CA GLN A 488 4.91 18.56 24.18
C GLN A 488 4.77 18.41 25.71
N GLY A 489 5.15 17.26 26.27
CA GLY A 489 5.23 17.02 27.71
C GLY A 489 3.88 17.07 28.45
N GLY A 490 3.95 17.23 29.77
CA GLY A 490 2.78 17.43 30.64
C GLY A 490 1.80 16.25 30.74
N GLY A 491 2.17 15.06 30.26
CA GLY A 491 1.27 13.91 30.19
C GLY A 491 0.17 14.06 29.13
N LYS A 492 0.34 14.96 28.15
CA LYS A 492 -0.59 15.09 27.04
C LYS A 492 -0.67 13.79 26.24
N PRO A 493 -1.88 13.30 25.94
CA PRO A 493 -2.07 12.23 24.97
C PRO A 493 -1.57 12.63 23.58
N VAL A 494 -0.70 11.80 22.98
CA VAL A 494 -0.20 11.95 21.60
C VAL A 494 -0.76 10.84 20.71
N PRO A 495 -1.05 11.11 19.42
CA PRO A 495 -1.31 10.06 18.44
C PRO A 495 -0.01 9.34 18.06
N GLY A 496 -0.14 8.14 17.52
CA GLY A 496 0.96 7.51 16.81
C GLY A 496 1.19 8.18 15.45
N VAL A 497 2.43 8.17 14.96
CA VAL A 497 2.77 8.59 13.60
C VAL A 497 3.27 7.36 12.85
N ILE A 498 2.74 7.12 11.65
CA ILE A 498 3.24 6.09 10.74
C ILE A 498 3.57 6.71 9.38
N ASP A 499 4.50 6.06 8.69
CA ASP A 499 4.98 6.46 7.37
C ASP A 499 4.43 5.47 6.33
N GLU A 500 3.70 6.01 5.36
CA GLU A 500 3.12 5.27 4.24
C GLU A 500 3.55 5.95 2.92
N GLY A 501 4.74 6.59 2.93
CA GLY A 501 5.43 7.05 1.74
C GLY A 501 5.85 5.89 0.82
N ILE A 502 5.95 6.16 -0.48
CA ILE A 502 6.65 5.27 -1.42
C ILE A 502 7.53 6.11 -2.36
N SER A 503 8.79 5.74 -2.49
CA SER A 503 9.73 6.41 -3.39
C SER A 503 9.21 6.49 -4.83
N GLY A 504 9.13 7.71 -5.37
CA GLY A 504 8.66 7.96 -6.73
C GLY A 504 7.14 7.83 -6.96
N ASN A 505 6.33 7.63 -5.92
CA ASN A 505 4.86 7.50 -6.02
C ASN A 505 4.21 8.72 -6.70
N ARG A 506 3.06 8.48 -7.32
CA ARG A 506 2.21 9.46 -7.98
C ARG A 506 0.77 9.40 -7.49
N VAL A 507 0.08 10.53 -7.53
CA VAL A 507 -1.32 10.67 -7.11
C VAL A 507 -2.25 9.86 -8.02
N VAL A 508 -2.09 9.99 -9.36
CA VAL A 508 -3.12 9.56 -10.34
C VAL A 508 -2.66 8.55 -11.39
N THR A 509 -1.34 8.31 -11.54
CA THR A 509 -0.84 7.31 -12.51
C THR A 509 0.05 6.29 -11.84
N ASP A 510 -0.19 5.01 -12.09
CA ASP A 510 0.66 3.96 -11.54
C ASP A 510 2.06 4.02 -12.13
N ARG A 511 3.05 3.71 -11.30
CA ARG A 511 4.40 3.37 -11.75
C ARG A 511 4.72 1.90 -11.54
N PHE A 512 3.72 1.09 -11.21
CA PHE A 512 3.77 -0.36 -11.08
C PHE A 512 2.37 -0.96 -11.24
N THR A 513 2.23 -2.05 -11.99
CA THR A 513 0.93 -2.65 -12.27
C THR A 513 0.56 -3.77 -11.31
N GLY A 514 1.11 -3.82 -10.09
CA GLY A 514 0.89 -4.95 -9.17
C GLY A 514 1.51 -6.29 -9.62
N VAL A 515 2.27 -6.31 -10.72
CA VAL A 515 2.89 -7.53 -11.30
C VAL A 515 4.41 -7.36 -11.33
N ALA A 516 5.12 -8.34 -10.77
CA ALA A 516 6.58 -8.33 -10.64
C ALA A 516 7.33 -7.90 -11.91
N GLY A 517 8.18 -6.87 -11.79
CA GLY A 517 9.02 -6.39 -12.89
C GLY A 517 8.32 -5.49 -13.92
N THR A 518 7.08 -5.04 -13.66
CA THR A 518 6.37 -4.06 -14.51
C THR A 518 6.57 -2.60 -14.09
N GLY A 519 7.25 -2.35 -12.97
CA GLY A 519 7.28 -1.03 -12.33
C GLY A 519 8.65 -0.35 -12.21
N THR A 520 8.61 0.88 -11.68
CA THR A 520 9.77 1.72 -11.31
C THR A 520 9.57 2.53 -10.01
N ALA A 521 8.42 2.39 -9.36
CA ALA A 521 7.98 3.06 -8.12
C ALA A 521 6.57 2.52 -7.76
N GLY A 522 5.90 3.05 -6.73
CA GLY A 522 4.61 2.56 -6.26
C GLY A 522 3.43 2.52 -7.25
N ILE A 523 2.37 1.85 -6.80
CA ILE A 523 0.99 2.01 -7.30
C ILE A 523 0.49 3.41 -6.96
N SER A 524 -0.40 3.98 -7.77
CA SER A 524 -0.93 5.31 -7.53
C SER A 524 -1.59 5.47 -6.15
N ALA A 525 -1.45 6.66 -5.58
CA ALA A 525 -1.99 7.03 -4.28
C ALA A 525 -3.49 6.70 -4.15
N LEU A 526 -4.26 6.96 -5.21
CA LEU A 526 -5.69 6.67 -5.29
C LEU A 526 -5.99 5.17 -5.21
N ALA A 527 -5.21 4.32 -5.89
CA ALA A 527 -5.40 2.88 -5.91
C ALA A 527 -4.99 2.23 -4.57
N ARG A 528 -3.90 2.68 -3.93
CA ARG A 528 -3.42 2.13 -2.65
C ARG A 528 -4.11 2.69 -1.39
N LEU A 529 -4.95 3.71 -1.52
CA LEU A 529 -5.53 4.45 -0.38
C LEU A 529 -6.27 3.57 0.64
N ASP A 530 -6.95 2.50 0.21
CA ASP A 530 -7.67 1.63 1.14
C ASP A 530 -6.73 0.81 2.03
N ARG A 531 -5.67 0.24 1.45
CA ARG A 531 -4.63 -0.54 2.14
C ARG A 531 -3.78 0.33 3.06
N ASP A 532 -3.31 1.46 2.54
CA ASP A 532 -2.23 2.25 3.15
C ASP A 532 -2.75 3.44 3.98
N LEU A 533 -4.03 3.83 3.86
CA LEU A 533 -4.65 4.84 4.72
C LEU A 533 -5.90 4.33 5.45
N LEU A 534 -6.91 3.81 4.73
CA LEU A 534 -8.25 3.58 5.32
C LEU A 534 -8.35 2.28 6.15
N ALA A 535 -7.42 1.33 5.97
CA ALA A 535 -7.29 0.11 6.77
C ALA A 535 -6.30 0.26 7.94
N GLN A 536 -5.61 1.39 8.04
CA GLN A 536 -4.65 1.65 9.12
C GLN A 536 -5.37 1.81 10.48
N PRO A 537 -4.73 1.41 11.59
CA PRO A 537 -5.40 1.34 12.89
C PRO A 537 -5.81 2.72 13.41
N ASN A 538 -7.11 2.98 13.50
CA ASN A 538 -7.69 4.13 14.22
C ASN A 538 -7.14 5.49 13.74
N VAL A 539 -6.98 5.67 12.42
CA VAL A 539 -6.53 6.93 11.82
C VAL A 539 -7.47 8.08 12.20
N ARG A 540 -6.88 9.24 12.48
CA ARG A 540 -7.59 10.50 12.77
C ARG A 540 -7.21 11.62 11.81
N THR A 541 -6.01 11.55 11.26
CA THR A 541 -5.44 12.59 10.41
C THR A 541 -4.52 11.94 9.38
N VAL A 542 -4.57 12.41 8.14
CA VAL A 542 -3.53 12.19 7.13
C VAL A 542 -2.81 13.50 6.86
N VAL A 543 -1.48 13.45 6.78
CA VAL A 543 -0.65 14.53 6.24
C VAL A 543 -0.25 14.08 4.83
N LEU A 544 -0.75 14.79 3.83
CA LEU A 544 -0.69 14.41 2.41
C LEU A 544 0.34 15.26 1.67
N LEU A 545 1.46 14.67 1.28
CA LEU A 545 2.51 15.29 0.46
C LEU A 545 2.78 14.41 -0.76
N GLU A 546 2.13 14.71 -1.88
CA GLU A 546 2.31 13.94 -3.11
C GLU A 546 1.96 14.75 -4.35
N GLY A 547 2.70 14.51 -5.44
CA GLY A 547 2.41 15.08 -6.76
C GLY A 547 3.64 15.57 -7.53
N ILE A 548 4.81 15.71 -6.90
CA ILE A 548 6.01 16.18 -7.61
C ILE A 548 6.44 15.19 -8.71
N ASN A 549 6.26 13.89 -8.46
CA ASN A 549 6.50 12.83 -9.44
C ASN A 549 5.45 12.79 -10.58
N ASP A 550 4.23 13.29 -10.36
CA ASP A 550 3.24 13.48 -11.42
C ASP A 550 3.66 14.64 -12.33
N ILE A 551 4.17 15.73 -11.74
CA ILE A 551 4.72 16.87 -12.49
C ILE A 551 5.95 16.44 -13.31
N ASP A 552 6.86 15.64 -12.76
CA ASP A 552 7.90 14.98 -13.56
C ASP A 552 7.30 14.02 -14.62
N GLY A 553 6.22 13.30 -14.29
CA GLY A 553 5.45 12.54 -15.28
C GLY A 553 4.88 13.36 -16.44
N ASN A 554 4.90 14.69 -16.36
CA ASN A 554 4.15 15.62 -17.20
C ASN A 554 2.63 15.41 -17.12
N THR A 555 2.14 14.85 -16.00
CA THR A 555 0.72 14.86 -15.65
C THR A 555 0.28 16.33 -15.48
N PRO A 556 -0.76 16.77 -16.17
CA PRO A 556 -1.32 18.12 -15.99
C PRO A 556 -1.77 18.39 -14.55
N ALA A 557 -1.53 19.60 -14.06
CA ALA A 557 -1.82 19.99 -12.67
C ALA A 557 -3.30 19.81 -12.28
N ASP A 558 -4.24 19.99 -13.21
CA ASP A 558 -5.67 19.79 -12.97
C ASP A 558 -6.02 18.32 -12.65
N GLN A 559 -5.30 17.36 -13.23
CA GLN A 559 -5.45 15.94 -12.91
C GLN A 559 -4.90 15.62 -11.51
N VAL A 560 -3.73 16.19 -11.15
CA VAL A 560 -3.16 16.04 -9.80
C VAL A 560 -4.09 16.64 -8.75
N ILE A 561 -4.59 17.85 -8.99
CA ILE A 561 -5.58 18.55 -8.14
C ILE A 561 -6.85 17.71 -7.96
N ALA A 562 -7.38 17.13 -9.05
CA ALA A 562 -8.54 16.25 -8.98
C ALA A 562 -8.27 14.99 -8.14
N GLY A 563 -7.09 14.38 -8.26
CA GLY A 563 -6.67 13.24 -7.47
C GLY A 563 -6.53 13.56 -5.97
N LEU A 564 -5.85 14.66 -5.62
CA LEU A 564 -5.72 15.14 -4.24
C LEU A 564 -7.10 15.43 -3.62
N THR A 565 -8.02 16.01 -4.41
CA THR A 565 -9.41 16.25 -4.01
C THR A 565 -10.16 14.94 -3.74
N GLN A 566 -9.98 13.91 -4.58
CA GLN A 566 -10.61 12.61 -4.41
C GLN A 566 -10.05 11.85 -3.19
N ILE A 567 -8.76 11.96 -2.91
CA ILE A 567 -8.14 11.45 -1.66
C ILE A 567 -8.80 12.11 -0.45
N ALA A 568 -8.91 13.44 -0.45
CA ALA A 568 -9.51 14.17 0.67
C ALA A 568 -10.97 13.77 0.91
N GLN A 569 -11.79 13.68 -0.15
CA GLN A 569 -13.17 13.23 -0.07
C GLN A 569 -13.31 11.82 0.53
N ARG A 570 -12.43 10.87 0.14
CA ARG A 570 -12.42 9.50 0.70
C ARG A 570 -11.99 9.48 2.17
N ALA A 571 -11.00 10.29 2.55
CA ALA A 571 -10.59 10.44 3.94
C ALA A 571 -11.71 11.03 4.81
N HIS A 572 -12.36 12.11 4.36
CA HIS A 572 -13.50 12.73 5.04
C HIS A 572 -14.70 11.78 5.18
N ALA A 573 -14.99 10.97 4.15
CA ALA A 573 -16.04 9.94 4.22
C ALA A 573 -15.75 8.85 5.28
N ALA A 574 -14.48 8.63 5.63
CA ALA A 574 -14.05 7.77 6.72
C ALA A 574 -13.90 8.49 8.08
N GLY A 575 -14.14 9.81 8.12
CA GLY A 575 -13.98 10.65 9.32
C GLY A 575 -12.52 10.98 9.67
N ILE A 576 -11.62 10.95 8.69
CA ILE A 576 -10.20 11.28 8.80
C ILE A 576 -10.00 12.73 8.34
N ARG A 577 -9.29 13.55 9.14
CA ARG A 577 -8.88 14.91 8.75
C ARG A 577 -7.73 14.88 7.75
N VAL A 578 -7.65 15.89 6.90
CA VAL A 578 -6.62 16.01 5.86
C VAL A 578 -5.83 17.29 6.06
N VAL A 579 -4.52 17.14 6.27
CA VAL A 579 -3.53 18.22 6.24
C VAL A 579 -2.81 18.13 4.90
N ALA A 580 -3.11 19.02 3.96
CA ALA A 580 -2.41 19.03 2.67
C ALA A 580 -1.07 19.76 2.78
N ALA A 581 -0.04 19.23 2.14
CA ALA A 581 1.29 19.84 2.10
C ALA A 581 1.65 20.32 0.69
N THR A 582 2.22 21.52 0.57
CA THR A 582 2.72 22.03 -0.71
C THR A 582 3.94 21.23 -1.20
N LEU A 583 4.03 21.05 -2.52
CA LEU A 583 5.16 20.41 -3.21
C LEU A 583 6.40 21.30 -3.08
N THR A 584 7.53 20.75 -2.62
CA THR A 584 8.78 21.49 -2.39
C THR A 584 9.42 22.04 -3.68
N PRO A 585 10.39 22.98 -3.61
CA PRO A 585 11.09 23.50 -4.78
C PRO A 585 11.95 22.43 -5.47
N PHE A 586 12.35 22.66 -6.73
CA PHE A 586 13.16 21.68 -7.48
C PHE A 586 14.01 22.23 -8.64
N GLU A 587 14.33 23.53 -8.70
CA GLU A 587 14.91 24.17 -9.92
C GLU A 587 16.20 23.52 -10.48
N HIS A 588 17.05 22.94 -9.64
CA HIS A 588 18.29 22.29 -10.10
C HIS A 588 18.22 20.75 -10.17
N CYS A 589 17.04 20.16 -9.96
CA CYS A 589 16.83 18.74 -10.20
C CYS A 589 17.04 18.42 -11.70
N SER A 590 17.51 17.21 -12.03
CA SER A 590 17.77 16.79 -13.43
C SER A 590 16.56 16.92 -14.36
N ASP A 591 15.38 16.91 -13.75
CA ASP A 591 14.08 16.84 -14.40
C ASP A 591 13.32 18.18 -14.29
N TYR A 592 13.98 19.26 -13.87
CA TYR A 592 13.39 20.59 -13.89
C TYR A 592 13.15 21.13 -15.31
N THR A 593 12.00 21.77 -15.49
CA THR A 593 11.79 22.75 -16.57
C THR A 593 10.85 23.85 -16.08
N PRO A 594 10.93 25.08 -16.63
CA PRO A 594 9.97 26.15 -16.31
C PRO A 594 8.50 25.78 -16.58
N ALA A 595 8.26 24.84 -17.51
CA ALA A 595 6.92 24.32 -17.80
C ALA A 595 6.40 23.40 -16.67
N ARG A 596 7.26 22.52 -16.15
CA ARG A 596 6.96 21.67 -14.98
C ARG A 596 6.79 22.52 -13.72
N GLU A 597 7.61 23.55 -13.53
CA GLU A 597 7.46 24.53 -12.44
C GLU A 597 6.11 25.25 -12.48
N THR A 598 5.67 25.67 -13.67
CA THR A 598 4.34 26.26 -13.86
C THR A 598 3.22 25.30 -13.43
N GLN A 599 3.39 23.98 -13.59
CA GLN A 599 2.42 22.99 -13.10
C GLN A 599 2.53 22.80 -11.57
N ARG A 600 3.75 22.74 -11.01
CA ARG A 600 3.97 22.64 -9.56
C ARG A 600 3.32 23.81 -8.82
N GLU A 601 3.54 25.04 -9.29
CA GLU A 601 2.93 26.23 -8.69
C GLU A 601 1.41 26.29 -8.86
N ALA A 602 0.85 25.71 -9.93
CA ALA A 602 -0.60 25.57 -10.05
C ALA A 602 -1.19 24.62 -8.98
N VAL A 603 -0.51 23.49 -8.68
CA VAL A 603 -0.88 22.59 -7.58
C VAL A 603 -0.71 23.28 -6.23
N ASN A 604 0.41 23.97 -6.00
CA ASN A 604 0.68 24.69 -4.75
C ASN A 604 -0.29 25.84 -4.49
N SER A 605 -0.68 26.60 -5.53
CA SER A 605 -1.72 27.64 -5.42
C SER A 605 -3.04 27.03 -4.96
N PHE A 606 -3.48 25.93 -5.60
CA PHE A 606 -4.69 25.22 -5.19
C PHE A 606 -4.64 24.75 -3.73
N ILE A 607 -3.51 24.18 -3.30
CA ILE A 607 -3.31 23.72 -1.92
C ILE A 607 -3.39 24.91 -0.95
N ARG A 608 -2.70 26.02 -1.23
CA ARG A 608 -2.70 27.25 -0.41
C ARG A 608 -4.07 27.93 -0.34
N ASP A 609 -4.77 28.00 -1.47
CA ASP A 609 -6.14 28.53 -1.56
C ASP A 609 -7.13 27.64 -0.79
N ASN A 610 -6.87 26.32 -0.76
CA ASN A 610 -7.62 25.24 -0.10
C ASN A 610 -9.08 25.07 -0.58
N GLY A 611 -9.86 26.15 -0.66
CA GLY A 611 -11.27 26.13 -1.08
C GLY A 611 -12.22 25.36 -0.14
N GLY A 612 -11.71 24.86 0.99
CA GLY A 612 -12.42 23.94 1.89
C GLY A 612 -12.29 22.46 1.52
N VAL A 613 -11.32 22.10 0.66
CA VAL A 613 -11.03 20.70 0.30
C VAL A 613 -10.28 19.96 1.42
N PHE A 614 -9.48 20.67 2.21
CA PHE A 614 -8.64 20.15 3.28
C PHE A 614 -8.96 20.83 4.63
N ASP A 615 -8.80 20.11 5.74
CA ASP A 615 -9.02 20.65 7.09
C ASP A 615 -7.96 21.70 7.47
N SER A 616 -6.73 21.52 6.98
CA SER A 616 -5.64 22.49 7.12
C SER A 616 -4.56 22.28 6.05
N VAL A 617 -3.62 23.22 5.99
CA VAL A 617 -2.51 23.25 5.02
C VAL A 617 -1.20 23.47 5.77
N VAL A 618 -0.14 22.78 5.34
CA VAL A 618 1.24 23.06 5.76
C VAL A 618 2.08 23.44 4.54
N ASP A 619 2.78 24.57 4.61
CA ASP A 619 3.50 25.10 3.46
C ASP A 619 4.97 24.65 3.48
N PHE A 620 5.22 23.38 3.14
CA PHE A 620 6.56 22.80 3.06
C PHE A 620 7.42 23.47 1.99
N ASP A 621 6.83 23.84 0.84
CA ASP A 621 7.47 24.68 -0.16
C ASP A 621 8.05 25.95 0.49
N LYS A 622 7.20 26.71 1.21
CA LYS A 622 7.63 27.96 1.84
C LYS A 622 8.68 27.80 2.95
N VAL A 623 8.67 26.67 3.65
CA VAL A 623 9.61 26.38 4.74
C VAL A 623 10.95 25.85 4.24
N THR A 624 10.96 25.17 3.10
CA THR A 624 12.17 24.53 2.55
C THR A 624 12.93 25.38 1.53
N GLN A 625 12.26 26.33 0.85
CA GLN A 625 12.88 27.22 -0.14
C GLN A 625 13.99 28.12 0.41
N ASP A 626 14.94 28.54 -0.45
CA ASP A 626 15.82 29.65 -0.13
C ASP A 626 15.01 30.98 -0.11
N PRO A 627 15.14 31.84 0.92
CA PRO A 627 14.56 33.18 0.90
C PRO A 627 15.15 34.14 -0.14
N ALA A 628 16.35 33.86 -0.65
CA ALA A 628 17.03 34.62 -1.69
C ALA A 628 16.67 34.14 -3.10
N ASP A 629 16.44 32.83 -3.30
CA ASP A 629 15.89 32.27 -4.54
C ASP A 629 14.79 31.22 -4.26
N PRO A 630 13.50 31.62 -4.30
CA PRO A 630 12.38 30.76 -3.92
C PRO A 630 12.18 29.46 -4.73
N LEU A 631 12.85 29.31 -5.88
CA LEU A 631 12.73 28.13 -6.74
C LEU A 631 13.71 27.00 -6.35
N GLU A 632 14.67 27.32 -5.47
CA GLU A 632 15.68 26.40 -4.94
C GLU A 632 15.35 26.00 -3.48
N PHE A 633 15.78 24.81 -3.07
CA PHE A 633 15.91 24.50 -1.64
C PHE A 633 16.95 25.42 -0.99
N LEU A 634 16.70 25.83 0.26
CA LEU A 634 17.73 26.47 1.08
C LEU A 634 18.95 25.51 1.16
N PRO A 635 20.19 25.94 0.87
CA PRO A 635 21.35 25.04 0.81
C PRO A 635 21.71 24.30 2.11
N ALA A 636 21.11 24.69 3.24
CA ALA A 636 21.22 23.96 4.52
C ALA A 636 20.21 22.81 4.66
N TYR A 637 19.15 22.80 3.84
CA TYR A 637 18.06 21.83 3.82
C TYR A 637 18.14 20.89 2.63
N ASP A 638 18.78 21.28 1.53
CA ASP A 638 19.03 20.43 0.36
C ASP A 638 19.97 19.26 0.70
N SER A 639 19.63 18.05 0.24
CA SER A 639 20.53 16.89 0.29
C SER A 639 21.67 16.94 -0.74
N GLY A 640 21.57 17.85 -1.72
CA GLY A 640 22.50 18.02 -2.83
C GLY A 640 22.04 17.35 -4.14
N ASP A 641 20.81 16.84 -4.18
CA ASP A 641 20.14 16.41 -5.43
C ASP A 641 19.05 17.37 -5.91
N HIS A 642 18.81 18.45 -5.16
CA HIS A 642 17.86 19.51 -5.49
C HIS A 642 16.40 19.05 -5.62
N LEU A 643 16.04 17.91 -5.03
CA LEU A 643 14.66 17.39 -4.96
C LEU A 643 14.31 16.91 -3.55
N HIS A 644 15.23 16.24 -2.87
CA HIS A 644 15.00 15.68 -1.53
C HIS A 644 15.66 16.53 -0.45
N PRO A 645 14.96 16.79 0.67
CA PRO A 645 15.57 17.33 1.87
C PRO A 645 16.69 16.42 2.39
N GLY A 646 17.74 17.02 2.96
CA GLY A 646 18.59 16.37 3.94
C GLY A 646 17.96 16.43 5.35
N PRO A 647 18.60 15.84 6.37
CA PRO A 647 18.07 15.77 7.74
C PRO A 647 17.60 17.11 8.34
N ALA A 648 18.32 18.21 8.06
CA ALA A 648 17.92 19.54 8.54
C ALA A 648 16.65 20.08 7.84
N GLY A 649 16.43 19.72 6.57
CA GLY A 649 15.21 20.04 5.84
C GLY A 649 14.02 19.21 6.30
N TYR A 650 14.23 17.92 6.59
CA TYR A 650 13.20 17.06 7.19
C TYR A 650 12.76 17.54 8.58
N GLN A 651 13.70 17.93 9.44
CA GLN A 651 13.38 18.58 10.73
C GLN A 651 12.60 19.89 10.52
N ALA A 652 12.97 20.71 9.53
CA ALA A 652 12.25 21.95 9.22
C ALA A 652 10.81 21.70 8.74
N MET A 653 10.59 20.69 7.88
CA MET A 653 9.25 20.26 7.47
C MET A 653 8.43 19.78 8.67
N ALA A 654 8.99 18.90 9.50
CA ALA A 654 8.35 18.47 10.74
C ALA A 654 8.01 19.65 11.66
N ASP A 655 8.88 20.67 11.74
CA ASP A 655 8.66 21.89 12.52
C ASP A 655 7.55 22.81 11.98
N ALA A 656 7.28 22.77 10.68
CA ALA A 656 6.19 23.54 10.05
C ALA A 656 4.79 23.06 10.46
N ILE A 657 4.63 21.79 10.83
CA ILE A 657 3.32 21.19 11.11
C ILE A 657 2.78 21.73 12.45
N ASP A 658 1.61 22.37 12.41
CA ASP A 658 0.87 22.77 13.61
C ASP A 658 0.28 21.53 14.29
N LEU A 659 0.81 21.20 15.46
CA LEU A 659 0.39 20.03 16.23
C LEU A 659 -1.05 20.14 16.78
N ALA A 660 -1.70 21.30 16.66
CA ALA A 660 -3.11 21.48 17.00
C ALA A 660 -4.08 21.01 15.89
N THR A 661 -3.62 20.83 14.65
CA THR A 661 -4.46 20.32 13.55
C THR A 661 -4.49 18.78 13.48
N LEU A 662 -3.57 18.11 14.18
CA LEU A 662 -3.32 16.66 14.14
C LEU A 662 -4.26 15.79 14.98
#